data_AF-A0A1J8PUV4-F1
#
_entry.id   AF-A0A1J8PUV4-F1
#
_cell.length_a   1.000
_cell.length_b   1.000
_cell.length_c   1.000
_cell.angle_alpha   90.00
_cell.angle_beta   90.00
_cell.angle_gamma   90.00
#
_symmetry.space_group_name_H-M   'P 1'
#
loop_
_entity.id
_entity.type
_entity.pdbx_description
1 polymer ?
#
loop_
_entity_poly.entity_id
_entity_poly.type
_entity_poly.pdbx_seq_one_letter_code
_entity_poly.pdbx_strand_id
1 'polypeptide(L)'
;MPICITCTHPISHLYTVYESAYNLRLEQCSKCLKFADPYVEHDSLTLLLDLILLKREVYRHLIYNRGTEPRKAFRKSKSNPGESEVEDQSLAARNNQRRDKDRWWLILKLACGLIIVDAFIRWAQLNPQISADVSRWTVETNIVFLRIIVGCLIETVAFHGGVMFASYFVLMLSDYFRSRRRTLPSEISGVRQQFKLSLIPLTIFYSSLTKLFLLFLLTIWRPSASTPGGSPYSWDPSYYRSTFVTRALEIWDEDKLDREWVIRNVLGGMATGFGLRVVLDCHPVFTTVWDPWYHQEHTATSNAYEHPSPLTLTLTMPAVSSPSSRALNAILPLVASGQPYEAHQKARTFASRYNKSGQYDTAIDVLFQSARELLKVGQQGSGTDLTLFLLDVYESKGEVVNDESRGRLTQLIALTGSSGSWRKTIIDRSIAWSAKHGDCPAGDQDMHHYIGELLYKDGAFNIAESHFLASGKRDSARLLADMMVEWSAAGGAPGIFALRGTLPYLQNGNILAARTFIFQFISQLISSRPNIRSPLQTSPLPVTPTSEITHTKEPLLNFCQLAVLTCQRANRDKNQAIRESWVRLCGTYQSKGGALATKEVRAVLQEIATLYFAIPPPRTQPDNPFGAMLSTMMGGGPPGGGAPTRRLLSPAGPSTPGLD
;
A
#
# COMPACT_ATOMS: atom_id res chain seq x y z
N MET A 1 -25.05 22.14 -12.55
CA MET A 1 -25.26 20.75 -13.01
C MET A 1 -23.92 20.02 -13.05
N PRO A 2 -23.87 18.70 -12.80
CA PRO A 2 -22.64 17.93 -13.04
C PRO A 2 -22.23 17.92 -14.52
N ILE A 3 -20.98 17.56 -14.78
CA ILE A 3 -20.44 17.40 -16.13
C ILE A 3 -19.85 15.99 -16.31
N CYS A 4 -19.84 15.48 -17.54
CA CYS A 4 -19.05 14.30 -17.86
C CYS A 4 -17.55 14.58 -17.66
N ILE A 5 -16.86 13.75 -16.89
CA ILE A 5 -15.42 13.94 -16.65
C ILE A 5 -14.58 13.65 -17.89
N THR A 6 -15.11 12.98 -18.92
CA THR A 6 -14.40 12.70 -20.17
C THR A 6 -14.65 13.78 -21.21
N CYS A 7 -15.91 14.03 -21.59
CA CYS A 7 -16.28 14.93 -22.69
C CYS A 7 -16.80 16.31 -22.27
N THR A 8 -16.92 16.60 -20.96
CA THR A 8 -17.44 17.87 -20.40
C THR A 8 -18.89 18.24 -20.72
N HIS A 9 -19.63 17.33 -21.36
CA HIS A 9 -21.05 17.55 -21.60
C HIS A 9 -21.80 17.68 -20.26
N PRO A 10 -22.67 18.69 -20.07
CA PRO A 10 -23.53 18.77 -18.90
C PRO A 10 -24.44 17.55 -18.78
N ILE A 11 -24.61 17.05 -17.56
CA ILE A 11 -25.47 15.90 -17.27
C ILE A 11 -26.43 16.28 -16.14
N SER A 12 -27.63 15.72 -16.13
CA SER A 12 -28.62 15.94 -15.07
C SER A 12 -28.16 15.32 -13.74
N HIS A 13 -27.79 14.04 -13.76
CA HIS A 13 -27.32 13.28 -12.59
C HIS A 13 -26.13 12.39 -12.95
N LEU A 14 -25.20 12.23 -12.02
CA LEU A 14 -24.03 11.35 -12.19
C LEU A 14 -24.32 9.89 -11.84
N TYR A 15 -25.24 9.67 -10.91
CA TYR A 15 -25.61 8.35 -10.43
C TYR A 15 -27.04 8.36 -9.87
N THR A 16 -27.67 7.19 -9.88
CA THR A 16 -28.97 6.91 -9.28
C THR A 16 -28.78 6.10 -7.99
N VAL A 17 -29.42 6.52 -6.90
CA VAL A 17 -29.43 5.81 -5.61
C VAL A 17 -30.78 5.12 -5.40
N TYR A 18 -30.72 3.84 -5.02
CA TYR A 18 -31.86 3.00 -4.68
C TYR A 18 -32.04 2.93 -3.14
N GLU A 19 -33.18 2.42 -2.64
CA GLU A 19 -33.57 2.50 -1.21
C GLU A 19 -32.58 1.87 -0.21
N SER A 20 -31.71 0.99 -0.67
CA SER A 20 -30.61 0.48 0.16
C SER A 20 -29.41 1.44 0.07
N ALA A 21 -28.91 1.87 1.23
CA ALA A 21 -27.88 2.92 1.38
C ALA A 21 -26.56 2.71 0.61
N TYR A 22 -26.35 1.53 0.00
CA TYR A 22 -25.14 1.13 -0.73
C TYR A 22 -25.37 0.72 -2.19
N ASN A 23 -26.61 0.80 -2.70
CA ASN A 23 -26.91 0.49 -4.10
C ASN A 23 -26.99 1.78 -4.92
N LEU A 24 -25.85 2.16 -5.50
CA LEU A 24 -25.76 3.24 -6.48
C LEU A 24 -25.45 2.68 -7.88
N ARG A 25 -25.92 3.37 -8.91
CA ARG A 25 -25.63 3.05 -10.32
C ARG A 25 -25.18 4.30 -11.04
N LEU A 26 -23.99 4.26 -11.64
CA LEU A 26 -23.46 5.34 -12.46
C LEU A 26 -24.30 5.57 -13.73
N GLU A 27 -24.54 6.84 -14.05
CA GLU A 27 -25.22 7.25 -15.27
C GLU A 27 -24.25 7.30 -16.46
N GLN A 28 -24.77 7.04 -17.65
CA GLN A 28 -24.01 7.10 -18.89
C GLN A 28 -24.18 8.49 -19.53
N CYS A 29 -23.09 9.07 -20.03
CA CYS A 29 -23.16 10.35 -20.74
C CYS A 29 -23.88 10.17 -22.08
N SER A 30 -24.89 11.00 -22.36
CA SER A 30 -25.64 11.02 -23.62
C SER A 30 -24.78 11.32 -24.85
N LYS A 31 -23.68 12.07 -24.67
CA LYS A 31 -22.82 12.51 -25.79
C LYS A 31 -21.71 11.51 -26.13
N CYS A 32 -20.96 11.05 -25.14
CA CYS A 32 -19.80 10.16 -25.38
C CYS A 32 -20.04 8.70 -25.03
N LEU A 33 -21.23 8.35 -24.49
CA LEU A 33 -21.62 7.00 -24.12
C LEU A 33 -20.66 6.30 -23.13
N LYS A 34 -19.83 7.06 -22.41
CA LYS A 34 -19.02 6.55 -21.29
C LYS A 34 -19.74 6.84 -19.98
N PHE A 35 -19.38 6.12 -18.91
CA PHE A 35 -19.85 6.47 -17.57
C PHE A 35 -19.48 7.92 -17.26
N ALA A 36 -20.46 8.68 -16.74
CA ALA A 36 -20.36 10.11 -16.57
C ALA A 36 -19.20 10.51 -15.65
N ASP A 37 -19.04 9.76 -14.54
CA ASP A 37 -18.00 9.98 -13.54
C ASP A 37 -17.76 8.72 -12.68
N PRO A 38 -16.81 7.84 -13.04
CA PRO A 38 -16.46 6.67 -12.23
C PRO A 38 -15.88 7.00 -10.85
N TYR A 39 -15.30 8.19 -10.66
CA TYR A 39 -14.67 8.57 -9.38
C TYR A 39 -15.68 8.72 -8.23
N VAL A 40 -16.98 8.71 -8.52
CA VAL A 40 -18.03 8.62 -7.49
C VAL A 40 -17.90 7.36 -6.62
N GLU A 41 -17.41 6.26 -7.19
CA GLU A 41 -17.20 4.98 -6.48
C GLU A 41 -15.78 4.82 -5.91
N HIS A 42 -14.84 5.69 -6.30
CA HIS A 42 -13.44 5.58 -5.89
C HIS A 42 -13.24 6.06 -4.45
N ASP A 43 -12.30 5.42 -3.76
CA ASP A 43 -11.92 5.80 -2.41
C ASP A 43 -11.05 7.07 -2.39
N SER A 44 -10.90 7.67 -1.21
CA SER A 44 -10.18 8.94 -1.06
C SER A 44 -8.68 8.82 -1.38
N LEU A 45 -8.07 7.64 -1.23
CA LEU A 45 -6.65 7.44 -1.53
C LEU A 45 -6.42 7.39 -3.05
N THR A 46 -7.28 6.72 -3.81
CA THR A 46 -7.21 6.74 -5.28
C THR A 46 -7.39 8.16 -5.82
N LEU A 47 -8.35 8.91 -5.28
CA LEU A 47 -8.54 10.32 -5.62
C LEU A 47 -7.29 11.15 -5.34
N LEU A 48 -6.65 10.95 -4.19
CA LEU A 48 -5.44 11.67 -3.80
C LEU A 48 -4.26 11.37 -4.74
N LEU A 49 -4.02 10.09 -5.06
CA LEU A 49 -2.94 9.68 -5.95
C LEU A 49 -3.13 10.25 -7.36
N ASP A 50 -4.32 10.10 -7.91
CA ASP A 50 -4.63 10.62 -9.25
C ASP A 50 -4.55 12.15 -9.30
N LEU A 51 -4.83 12.83 -8.18
CA LEU A 51 -4.70 14.27 -8.04
C LEU A 51 -3.23 14.71 -8.02
N ILE A 52 -2.37 14.00 -7.27
CA ILE A 52 -0.92 14.21 -7.24
C ILE A 52 -0.31 13.96 -8.62
N LEU A 53 -0.81 12.95 -9.34
CA LEU A 53 -0.40 12.62 -10.72
C LEU A 53 -0.99 13.56 -11.78
N LEU A 54 -1.69 14.61 -11.38
CA LEU A 54 -2.28 15.59 -12.28
C LEU A 54 -3.18 14.96 -13.35
N LYS A 55 -4.00 13.96 -13.01
CA LYS A 55 -4.96 13.40 -13.97
C LYS A 55 -6.13 14.35 -14.19
N ARG A 56 -6.43 14.71 -15.44
CA ARG A 56 -7.51 15.65 -15.80
C ARG A 56 -8.88 15.25 -15.23
N GLU A 57 -9.16 13.96 -15.19
CA GLU A 57 -10.47 13.43 -14.84
C GLU A 57 -10.81 13.64 -13.36
N VAL A 58 -9.85 13.43 -12.45
CA VAL A 58 -10.06 13.67 -11.01
C VAL A 58 -10.25 15.15 -10.70
N TYR A 59 -9.57 16.05 -11.44
CA TYR A 59 -9.83 17.49 -11.31
C TYR A 59 -11.29 17.81 -11.67
N ARG A 60 -11.80 17.26 -12.77
CA ARG A 60 -13.20 17.46 -13.16
C ARG A 60 -14.17 16.89 -12.12
N HIS A 61 -13.87 15.71 -11.58
CA HIS A 61 -14.62 15.12 -10.49
C HIS A 61 -14.69 16.05 -9.26
N LEU A 62 -13.52 16.46 -8.73
CA LEU A 62 -13.43 17.24 -7.49
C LEU A 62 -13.95 18.67 -7.61
N ILE A 63 -13.83 19.28 -8.80
CA ILE A 63 -14.18 20.69 -9.04
C ILE A 63 -15.67 20.85 -9.38
N TYR A 64 -16.20 19.99 -10.25
CA TYR A 64 -17.55 20.17 -10.82
C TYR A 64 -18.59 19.19 -10.28
N ASN A 65 -18.17 17.95 -9.97
CA ASN A 65 -19.07 16.84 -9.71
C ASN A 65 -19.21 16.49 -8.22
N ARG A 66 -18.21 16.81 -7.40
CA ARG A 66 -18.23 16.56 -5.96
C ARG A 66 -19.42 17.26 -5.28
N GLY A 67 -20.17 16.51 -4.48
CA GLY A 67 -21.33 17.01 -3.75
C GLY A 67 -22.56 17.26 -4.63
N THR A 68 -22.63 16.64 -5.81
CA THR A 68 -23.86 16.65 -6.63
C THR A 68 -24.89 15.67 -6.10
N GLU A 69 -26.17 16.07 -6.13
CA GLU A 69 -27.25 15.25 -5.61
C GLU A 69 -27.56 14.09 -6.57
N PRO A 70 -27.70 12.86 -6.05
CA PRO A 70 -28.09 11.72 -6.86
C PRO A 70 -29.54 11.80 -7.32
N ARG A 71 -29.83 11.09 -8.41
CA ARG A 71 -31.22 10.78 -8.77
C ARG A 71 -31.76 9.77 -7.77
N LYS A 72 -32.89 10.06 -7.14
CA LYS A 72 -33.60 9.12 -6.25
C LYS A 72 -34.62 8.33 -7.06
N ALA A 73 -34.52 6.99 -7.05
CA ALA A 73 -35.38 6.13 -7.87
C ALA A 73 -36.88 6.19 -7.47
N PHE A 74 -37.19 6.50 -6.20
CA PHE A 74 -38.55 6.54 -5.66
C PHE A 74 -38.95 7.95 -5.20
N ARG A 75 -39.18 8.89 -6.13
CA ARG A 75 -39.94 10.11 -5.79
C ARG A 75 -41.40 9.85 -6.19
N LYS A 76 -42.28 9.58 -5.22
CA LYS A 76 -43.74 9.60 -5.45
C LYS A 76 -44.09 10.98 -5.97
N SER A 77 -44.58 11.06 -7.21
CA SER A 77 -45.16 12.28 -7.76
C SER A 77 -46.31 12.70 -6.84
N LYS A 78 -46.12 13.79 -6.10
CA LYS A 78 -47.20 14.47 -5.38
C LYS A 78 -47.28 15.89 -5.94
N SER A 79 -48.51 16.24 -6.28
CA SER A 79 -49.09 17.57 -6.50
C SER A 79 -48.76 18.37 -7.77
N ASN A 80 -49.63 19.33 -8.03
CA ASN A 80 -49.91 20.05 -9.27
C ASN A 80 -48.67 20.62 -10.00
N PRO A 81 -48.70 20.71 -11.35
CA PRO A 81 -47.57 21.17 -12.17
C PRO A 81 -47.08 22.59 -11.85
N GLY A 82 -47.98 23.51 -11.46
CA GLY A 82 -47.64 24.93 -11.28
C GLY A 82 -46.97 25.31 -9.95
N GLU A 83 -47.29 24.62 -8.85
CA GLU A 83 -46.66 24.88 -7.54
C GLU A 83 -45.31 24.16 -7.39
N SER A 84 -45.18 22.98 -8.02
CA SER A 84 -43.97 22.15 -7.95
C SER A 84 -42.76 22.82 -8.62
N GLU A 85 -42.96 23.57 -9.72
CA GLU A 85 -41.87 24.24 -10.44
C GLU A 85 -41.26 25.42 -9.66
N VAL A 86 -42.09 26.22 -8.99
CA VAL A 86 -41.61 27.36 -8.18
C VAL A 86 -40.87 26.85 -6.94
N GLU A 87 -41.38 25.78 -6.32
CA GLU A 87 -40.76 25.17 -5.14
C GLU A 87 -39.41 24.51 -5.51
N ASP A 88 -39.35 23.74 -6.61
CA ASP A 88 -38.11 23.11 -7.11
C ASP A 88 -37.05 24.16 -7.53
N GLN A 89 -37.45 25.31 -8.12
CA GLN A 89 -36.51 26.41 -8.42
C GLN A 89 -35.94 27.06 -7.16
N SER A 90 -36.78 27.29 -6.15
CA SER A 90 -36.35 27.87 -4.87
C SER A 90 -35.40 26.93 -4.10
N LEU A 91 -35.67 25.62 -4.15
CA LEU A 91 -34.83 24.57 -3.58
C LEU A 91 -33.47 24.49 -4.31
N ALA A 92 -33.47 24.54 -5.64
CA ALA A 92 -32.25 24.55 -6.44
C ALA A 92 -31.37 25.78 -6.13
N ALA A 93 -31.96 26.97 -5.96
CA ALA A 93 -31.24 28.18 -5.58
C ALA A 93 -30.60 28.07 -4.18
N ARG A 94 -31.34 27.56 -3.19
CA ARG A 94 -30.83 27.31 -1.82
C ARG A 94 -29.69 26.28 -1.83
N ASN A 95 -29.84 25.20 -2.59
CA ASN A 95 -28.80 24.17 -2.74
C ASN A 95 -27.53 24.72 -3.40
N ASN A 96 -27.66 25.58 -4.41
CA ASN A 96 -26.52 26.23 -5.05
C ASN A 96 -25.77 27.16 -4.07
N GLN A 97 -26.50 27.94 -3.27
CA GLN A 97 -25.91 28.80 -2.24
C GLN A 97 -25.18 27.97 -1.16
N ARG A 98 -25.75 26.85 -0.73
CA ARG A 98 -25.12 25.94 0.24
C ARG A 98 -23.81 25.36 -0.32
N ARG A 99 -23.84 24.86 -1.56
CA ARG A 99 -22.65 24.34 -2.25
C ARG A 99 -21.55 25.39 -2.39
N ASP A 100 -21.92 26.65 -2.62
CA ASP A 100 -20.94 27.74 -2.70
C ASP A 100 -20.29 28.02 -1.33
N LYS A 101 -21.07 28.00 -0.24
CA LYS A 101 -20.53 28.11 1.12
C LYS A 101 -19.62 26.92 1.47
N ASP A 102 -20.05 25.70 1.19
CA ASP A 102 -19.28 24.48 1.46
C ASP A 102 -17.95 24.49 0.69
N ARG A 103 -17.95 25.01 -0.54
CA ARG A 103 -16.75 25.17 -1.34
C ARG A 103 -15.79 26.21 -0.76
N TRP A 104 -16.27 27.38 -0.32
CA TRP A 104 -15.43 28.36 0.34
C TRP A 104 -14.85 27.83 1.66
N TRP A 105 -15.63 27.05 2.40
CA TRP A 105 -15.16 26.37 3.60
C TRP A 105 -14.07 25.35 3.28
N LEU A 106 -14.24 24.57 2.20
CA LEU A 106 -13.23 23.64 1.72
C LEU A 106 -11.94 24.37 1.30
N ILE A 107 -12.05 25.48 0.58
CA ILE A 107 -10.91 26.33 0.19
C ILE A 107 -10.16 26.81 1.42
N LEU A 108 -10.87 27.33 2.43
CA LEU A 108 -10.25 27.79 3.68
C LEU A 108 -9.56 26.63 4.41
N LYS A 109 -10.22 25.46 4.50
CA LYS A 109 -9.65 24.27 5.15
C LYS A 109 -8.37 23.79 4.44
N LEU A 110 -8.39 23.73 3.11
CA LEU A 110 -7.22 23.37 2.31
C LEU A 110 -6.11 24.42 2.46
N ALA A 111 -6.45 25.71 2.41
CA ALA A 111 -5.48 26.80 2.60
C ALA A 111 -4.74 26.68 3.93
N CYS A 112 -5.48 26.54 5.04
CA CYS A 112 -4.88 26.39 6.37
C CYS A 112 -3.96 25.15 6.44
N GLY A 113 -4.42 23.99 5.97
CA GLY A 113 -3.63 22.76 6.00
C GLY A 113 -2.36 22.85 5.14
N LEU A 114 -2.48 23.32 3.90
CA LEU A 114 -1.37 23.37 2.96
C LEU A 114 -0.34 24.44 3.33
N ILE A 115 -0.75 25.58 3.89
CA ILE A 115 0.16 26.62 4.40
C ILE A 115 0.98 26.08 5.58
N ILE A 116 0.36 25.34 6.50
CA ILE A 116 1.07 24.73 7.63
C ILE A 116 2.08 23.70 7.12
N VAL A 117 1.70 22.86 6.16
CA VAL A 117 2.60 21.87 5.56
C VAL A 117 3.77 22.54 4.84
N ASP A 118 3.52 23.57 4.02
CA ASP A 118 4.59 24.31 3.34
C ASP A 118 5.54 24.99 4.33
N ALA A 119 4.99 25.60 5.39
CA ALA A 119 5.78 26.23 6.45
C ALA A 119 6.62 25.20 7.21
N PHE A 120 6.08 24.01 7.49
CA PHE A 120 6.81 22.94 8.14
C PHE A 120 7.95 22.41 7.26
N ILE A 121 7.70 22.19 5.97
CA ILE A 121 8.74 21.78 5.01
C ILE A 121 9.89 22.80 5.00
N ARG A 122 9.58 24.10 4.86
CA ARG A 122 10.59 25.18 4.87
C ARG A 122 11.35 25.23 6.19
N TRP A 123 10.65 25.09 7.31
CA TRP A 123 11.28 25.10 8.63
C TRP A 123 12.19 23.89 8.84
N ALA A 124 11.77 22.69 8.42
CA ALA A 124 12.55 21.46 8.52
C ALA A 124 13.80 21.49 7.64
N GLN A 125 13.73 22.16 6.49
CA GLN A 125 14.89 22.41 5.61
C GLN A 125 15.87 23.40 6.26
N LEU A 126 15.38 24.51 6.82
CA LEU A 126 16.20 25.52 7.49
C LEU A 126 16.82 25.02 8.82
N ASN A 127 16.16 24.11 9.53
CA ASN A 127 16.59 23.61 10.85
C ASN A 127 16.63 22.06 10.93
N PRO A 128 17.56 21.40 10.22
CA PRO A 128 17.62 19.93 10.12
C PRO A 128 17.65 19.22 11.47
N GLN A 129 18.55 19.69 12.34
CA GLN A 129 18.90 19.04 13.61
C GLN A 129 17.84 19.20 14.70
N ILE A 130 16.92 20.16 14.52
CA ILE A 130 15.80 20.43 15.44
C ILE A 130 14.55 19.67 14.96
N SER A 131 14.37 19.53 13.64
CA SER A 131 13.23 18.79 13.08
C SER A 131 13.23 17.29 13.43
N ALA A 132 14.39 16.70 13.70
CA ALA A 132 14.54 15.29 14.07
C ALA A 132 14.32 14.98 15.57
N ASP A 133 14.36 16.00 16.45
CA ASP A 133 14.31 15.82 17.90
C ASP A 133 13.31 16.81 18.54
N VAL A 134 12.10 16.30 18.84
CA VAL A 134 10.99 17.08 19.40
C VAL A 134 11.36 17.74 20.74
N SER A 135 12.31 17.18 21.50
CA SER A 135 12.74 17.75 22.78
C SER A 135 13.44 19.11 22.66
N ARG A 136 13.86 19.49 21.44
CA ARG A 136 14.57 20.74 21.15
C ARG A 136 13.66 21.90 20.75
N TRP A 137 12.33 21.74 20.82
CA TRP A 137 11.38 22.82 20.56
C TRP A 137 11.40 23.84 21.70
N THR A 138 11.86 25.05 21.42
CA THR A 138 11.91 26.19 22.35
C THR A 138 10.95 27.30 21.92
N VAL A 139 10.75 28.30 22.80
CA VAL A 139 9.97 29.51 22.47
C VAL A 139 10.57 30.24 21.26
N GLU A 140 11.90 30.26 21.14
CA GLU A 140 12.60 30.88 20.01
C GLU A 140 12.33 30.16 18.69
N THR A 141 12.38 28.82 18.67
CA THR A 141 12.07 28.04 17.46
C THR A 141 10.61 28.19 17.05
N ASN A 142 9.69 28.34 18.03
CA ASN A 142 8.28 28.61 17.76
C ASN A 142 8.06 29.98 17.11
N ILE A 143 8.79 31.02 17.54
CA ILE A 143 8.74 32.35 16.92
C ILE A 143 9.24 32.30 15.47
N VAL A 144 10.34 31.57 15.22
CA VAL A 144 10.86 31.38 13.85
C VAL A 144 9.84 30.64 12.98
N PHE A 145 9.26 29.55 13.47
CA PHE A 145 8.22 28.82 12.76
C PHE A 145 7.00 29.69 12.45
N LEU A 146 6.54 30.51 13.41
CA LEU A 146 5.43 31.44 13.23
C LEU A 146 5.74 32.48 12.13
N ARG A 147 6.96 33.02 12.08
CA ARG A 147 7.39 33.94 11.00
C ARG A 147 7.34 33.25 9.63
N ILE A 148 7.74 31.99 9.55
CA ILE A 148 7.67 31.20 8.30
C ILE A 148 6.21 31.00 7.89
N ILE A 149 5.31 30.67 8.82
CA ILE A 149 3.87 30.56 8.54
C ILE A 149 3.32 31.86 7.96
N VAL A 150 3.65 33.01 8.57
CA VAL A 150 3.21 34.33 8.07
C VAL A 150 3.77 34.60 6.67
N GLY A 151 5.04 34.28 6.42
CA GLY A 151 5.64 34.37 5.09
C GLY A 151 4.92 33.52 4.04
N CYS A 152 4.67 32.24 4.35
CA CYS A 152 3.92 31.32 3.49
C CYS A 152 2.49 31.82 3.22
N LEU A 153 1.83 32.42 4.22
CA LEU A 153 0.50 33.01 4.07
C LEU A 153 0.53 34.17 3.06
N ILE A 154 1.46 35.12 3.22
CA ILE A 154 1.59 36.27 2.32
C ILE A 154 1.86 35.80 0.89
N GLU A 155 2.80 34.87 0.72
CA GLU A 155 3.16 34.31 -0.59
C GLU A 155 1.97 33.60 -1.24
N THR A 156 1.22 32.80 -0.48
CA THR A 156 0.02 32.10 -0.97
C THR A 156 -1.07 33.09 -1.40
N VAL A 157 -1.33 34.13 -0.60
CA VAL A 157 -2.33 35.16 -0.93
C VAL A 157 -1.92 35.92 -2.19
N ALA A 158 -0.65 36.34 -2.29
CA ALA A 158 -0.13 37.06 -3.45
C ALA A 158 -0.21 36.20 -4.73
N PHE A 159 0.20 34.93 -4.65
CA PHE A 159 0.15 34.01 -5.78
C PHE A 159 -1.28 33.75 -6.25
N HIS A 160 -2.19 33.41 -5.33
CA HIS A 160 -3.60 33.16 -5.68
C HIS A 160 -4.28 34.42 -6.23
N GLY A 161 -4.04 35.58 -5.62
CA GLY A 161 -4.55 36.86 -6.10
C GLY A 161 -4.08 37.18 -7.52
N GLY A 162 -2.78 36.99 -7.80
CA GLY A 162 -2.20 37.18 -9.12
C GLY A 162 -2.80 36.25 -10.18
N VAL A 163 -2.92 34.96 -9.88
CA VAL A 163 -3.51 33.97 -10.80
C VAL A 163 -4.99 34.25 -11.05
N MET A 164 -5.75 34.63 -10.02
CA MET A 164 -7.17 35.01 -10.17
C MET A 164 -7.33 36.25 -11.05
N PHE A 165 -6.51 37.29 -10.84
CA PHE A 165 -6.52 38.49 -11.65
C PHE A 165 -6.16 38.20 -13.12
N ALA A 166 -5.09 37.42 -13.34
CA ALA A 166 -4.68 37.02 -14.68
C ALA A 166 -5.76 36.19 -15.39
N SER A 167 -6.37 35.23 -14.70
CA SER A 167 -7.45 34.40 -15.25
C SER A 167 -8.68 35.23 -15.60
N TYR A 168 -9.05 36.20 -14.75
CA TYR A 168 -10.14 37.13 -15.02
C TYR A 168 -9.85 37.96 -16.28
N PHE A 169 -8.64 38.50 -16.40
CA PHE A 169 -8.22 39.29 -17.57
C PHE A 169 -8.23 38.46 -18.86
N VAL A 170 -7.75 37.21 -18.82
CA VAL A 170 -7.77 36.27 -19.95
C VAL A 170 -9.21 35.96 -20.40
N LEU A 171 -10.11 35.68 -19.46
CA LEU A 171 -11.51 35.42 -19.78
C LEU A 171 -12.20 36.64 -20.38
N MET A 172 -11.97 37.83 -19.80
CA MET A 172 -12.49 39.10 -20.31
C MET A 172 -12.02 39.37 -21.74
N LEU A 173 -10.72 39.19 -22.03
CA LEU A 173 -10.20 39.32 -23.39
C LEU A 173 -10.81 38.27 -24.34
N SER A 174 -10.90 37.02 -23.90
CA SER A 174 -11.50 35.94 -24.70
C SER A 174 -12.95 36.24 -25.09
N ASP A 175 -13.75 36.76 -24.16
CA ASP A 175 -15.12 37.19 -24.40
C ASP A 175 -15.21 38.40 -25.34
N TYR A 176 -14.32 39.38 -25.16
CA TYR A 176 -14.20 40.53 -26.05
C TYR A 176 -13.85 40.12 -27.49
N PHE A 177 -12.90 39.21 -27.69
CA PHE A 177 -12.55 38.72 -29.02
C PHE A 177 -13.64 37.84 -29.63
N ARG A 178 -14.34 37.05 -28.81
CA ARG A 178 -15.48 36.22 -29.25
C ARG A 178 -16.66 37.08 -29.69
N SER A 179 -17.00 38.15 -28.97
CA SER A 179 -18.09 39.05 -29.36
C SER A 179 -17.78 39.82 -30.64
N ARG A 180 -16.49 40.06 -30.93
CA ARG A 180 -16.03 40.77 -32.13
C ARG A 180 -15.92 39.86 -33.36
N ARG A 181 -15.64 38.57 -33.20
CA ARG A 181 -15.76 37.56 -34.27
C ARG A 181 -17.23 37.18 -34.43
N ARG A 182 -17.88 37.63 -35.52
CA ARG A 182 -19.22 37.17 -35.94
C ARG A 182 -19.22 35.69 -36.39
N THR A 183 -18.79 34.77 -35.55
CA THR A 183 -18.81 33.33 -35.84
C THR A 183 -20.08 32.69 -35.30
N LEU A 184 -20.60 31.67 -36.00
CA LEU A 184 -21.77 30.86 -35.61
C LEU A 184 -21.77 30.53 -34.11
N PRO A 185 -22.95 30.40 -33.47
CA PRO A 185 -23.04 30.01 -32.07
C PRO A 185 -22.42 28.62 -31.87
N SER A 186 -21.17 28.57 -31.41
CA SER A 186 -20.58 27.33 -30.93
C SER A 186 -21.21 27.00 -29.58
N GLU A 187 -21.59 25.73 -29.38
CA GLU A 187 -22.09 25.27 -28.08
C GLU A 187 -21.08 25.63 -26.99
N ILE A 188 -21.52 26.41 -26.00
CA ILE A 188 -20.69 26.77 -24.85
C ILE A 188 -20.39 25.48 -24.09
N SER A 189 -19.11 25.13 -23.95
CA SER A 189 -18.63 23.97 -23.19
C SER A 189 -19.22 23.92 -21.78
N GLY A 190 -19.55 22.72 -21.29
CA GLY A 190 -20.17 22.54 -19.97
C GLY A 190 -19.29 23.05 -18.81
N VAL A 191 -17.96 23.05 -18.99
CA VAL A 191 -17.00 23.67 -18.06
C VAL A 191 -17.26 25.16 -17.95
N ARG A 192 -17.38 25.86 -19.08
CA ARG A 192 -17.60 27.31 -19.13
C ARG A 192 -18.97 27.71 -18.61
N GLN A 193 -19.99 26.88 -18.83
CA GLN A 193 -21.33 27.09 -18.27
C GLN A 193 -21.37 27.01 -16.74
N GLN A 194 -20.53 26.16 -16.13
CA GLN A 194 -20.48 25.97 -14.68
C GLN A 194 -19.34 26.76 -14.01
N PHE A 195 -18.63 27.61 -14.77
CA PHE A 195 -17.48 28.33 -14.27
C PHE A 195 -17.88 29.35 -13.19
N LYS A 196 -17.10 29.38 -12.10
CA LYS A 196 -17.19 30.36 -11.02
C LYS A 196 -15.77 30.74 -10.62
N LEU A 197 -15.50 32.02 -10.33
CA LEU A 197 -14.16 32.50 -9.98
C LEU A 197 -13.51 31.75 -8.81
N SER A 198 -14.30 31.32 -7.82
CA SER A 198 -13.81 30.54 -6.68
C SER A 198 -13.37 29.11 -7.03
N LEU A 199 -13.59 28.61 -8.25
CA LEU A 199 -12.98 27.36 -8.72
C LEU A 199 -11.47 27.53 -8.93
N ILE A 200 -11.00 28.74 -9.27
CA ILE A 200 -9.57 29.02 -9.48
C ILE A 200 -8.75 28.71 -8.21
N PRO A 201 -9.00 29.34 -7.04
CA PRO A 201 -8.23 29.06 -5.84
C PRO A 201 -8.34 27.60 -5.38
N LEU A 202 -9.50 26.95 -5.57
CA LEU A 202 -9.67 25.52 -5.27
C LEU A 202 -8.73 24.66 -6.13
N THR A 203 -8.67 24.94 -7.43
CA THR A 203 -7.78 24.25 -8.36
C THR A 203 -6.32 24.48 -8.04
N ILE A 204 -5.92 25.70 -7.71
CA ILE A 204 -4.54 26.01 -7.32
C ILE A 204 -4.15 25.19 -6.08
N PHE A 205 -5.02 25.12 -5.07
CA PHE A 205 -4.74 24.30 -3.88
C PHE A 205 -4.61 22.81 -4.21
N TYR A 206 -5.49 22.26 -5.06
CA TYR A 206 -5.35 20.88 -5.50
C TYR A 206 -4.05 20.63 -6.28
N SER A 207 -3.67 21.54 -7.17
CA SER A 207 -2.41 21.45 -7.93
C SER A 207 -1.16 21.62 -7.07
N SER A 208 -1.27 22.32 -5.94
CA SER A 208 -0.16 22.49 -5.01
C SER A 208 0.22 21.20 -4.28
N LEU A 209 -0.65 20.16 -4.28
CA LEU A 209 -0.35 18.87 -3.65
C LEU A 209 0.83 18.16 -4.31
N THR A 210 0.95 18.20 -5.64
CA THR A 210 2.10 17.63 -6.35
C THR A 210 3.40 18.30 -5.92
N LYS A 211 3.41 19.64 -5.82
CA LYS A 211 4.56 20.43 -5.34
C LYS A 211 4.95 20.03 -3.91
N LEU A 212 3.99 20.03 -2.99
CA LEU A 212 4.25 19.71 -1.58
C LEU A 212 4.68 18.25 -1.38
N PHE A 213 4.10 17.33 -2.15
CA PHE A 213 4.50 15.92 -2.12
C PHE A 213 5.98 15.75 -2.50
N LEU A 214 6.43 16.39 -3.58
CA LEU A 214 7.83 16.33 -4.00
C LEU A 214 8.78 17.00 -3.00
N LEU A 215 8.40 18.15 -2.45
CA LEU A 215 9.21 18.83 -1.41
C LEU A 215 9.27 18.02 -0.10
N PHE A 216 8.19 17.33 0.24
CA PHE A 216 8.15 16.44 1.40
C PHE A 216 9.07 15.24 1.20
N LEU A 217 9.10 14.64 0.00
CA LEU A 217 10.06 13.59 -0.34
C LEU A 217 11.51 14.06 -0.19
N LEU A 218 11.85 15.28 -0.60
CA LEU A 218 13.19 15.85 -0.36
C LEU A 218 13.51 16.09 1.12
N THR A 219 12.48 16.28 1.95
CA THR A 219 12.66 16.46 3.40
C THR A 219 13.00 15.12 4.09
N ILE A 220 12.40 14.01 3.63
CA ILE A 220 12.66 12.65 4.14
C ILE A 220 13.94 12.07 3.52
N TRP A 221 14.03 12.06 2.19
CA TRP A 221 15.18 11.61 1.41
C TRP A 221 16.06 12.81 1.09
N ARG A 222 16.73 13.34 2.12
CA ARG A 222 17.76 14.34 1.91
C ARG A 222 18.86 13.71 1.05
N PRO A 223 19.24 14.32 -0.08
CA PRO A 223 20.44 13.91 -0.80
C PRO A 223 21.59 13.89 0.20
N SER A 224 22.38 12.81 0.21
CA SER A 224 23.53 12.69 1.11
C SER A 224 24.36 13.96 0.96
N ALA A 225 24.34 14.81 1.99
CA ALA A 225 25.34 15.85 2.10
C ALA A 225 26.67 15.10 1.98
N SER A 226 27.45 15.44 0.96
CA SER A 226 28.87 15.15 0.95
C SER A 226 29.35 15.47 2.36
N THR A 227 29.94 14.46 3.00
CA THR A 227 30.49 14.54 4.35
C THR A 227 31.13 15.92 4.55
N PRO A 228 30.91 16.64 5.66
CA PRO A 228 31.68 17.84 5.92
C PRO A 228 33.17 17.44 5.97
N GLY A 229 33.89 17.69 4.87
CA GLY A 229 35.27 17.23 4.64
C GLY A 229 35.49 16.20 3.51
N GLY A 230 34.46 15.70 2.83
CA GLY A 230 34.60 14.88 1.62
C GLY A 230 34.79 15.76 0.38
N SER A 231 35.83 15.52 -0.41
CA SER A 231 36.00 16.18 -1.72
C SER A 231 34.70 16.06 -2.52
N PRO A 232 34.21 17.15 -3.16
CA PRO A 232 33.13 17.05 -4.13
C PRO A 232 33.46 15.94 -5.13
N TYR A 233 32.44 15.20 -5.58
CA TYR A 233 32.57 14.28 -6.69
C TYR A 233 33.06 15.09 -7.91
N SER A 234 34.35 15.02 -8.23
CA SER A 234 34.90 15.73 -9.38
C SER A 234 34.61 14.92 -10.63
N TRP A 235 33.62 15.36 -11.40
CA TRP A 235 33.34 14.83 -12.72
C TRP A 235 34.56 15.07 -13.62
N ASP A 236 35.16 14.02 -14.21
CA ASP A 236 36.29 14.17 -15.14
C ASP A 236 35.77 14.63 -16.51
N PRO A 237 36.05 15.87 -16.96
CA PRO A 237 35.54 16.40 -18.23
C PRO A 237 36.12 15.71 -19.47
N SER A 238 37.11 14.83 -19.30
CA SER A 238 37.87 14.21 -20.40
C SER A 238 37.04 13.28 -21.31
N TYR A 239 35.85 12.85 -20.88
CA TYR A 239 35.01 11.91 -21.64
C TYR A 239 34.16 12.54 -22.75
N TYR A 240 33.93 13.86 -22.74
CA TYR A 240 33.07 14.53 -23.71
C TYR A 240 33.83 15.64 -24.45
N ARG A 241 34.06 15.44 -25.76
CA ARG A 241 34.75 16.42 -26.62
C ARG A 241 34.02 17.76 -26.83
N SER A 242 32.79 17.92 -26.32
CA SER A 242 31.97 19.09 -26.58
C SER A 242 31.79 19.95 -25.32
N THR A 243 32.31 21.18 -25.39
CA THR A 243 32.18 22.22 -24.36
C THR A 243 30.73 22.63 -24.11
N PHE A 244 29.86 22.47 -25.10
CA PHE A 244 28.43 22.75 -24.97
C PHE A 244 27.71 21.70 -24.10
N VAL A 245 27.97 20.40 -24.34
CA VAL A 245 27.37 19.31 -23.55
C VAL A 245 27.87 19.36 -22.12
N THR A 246 29.15 19.66 -21.91
CA THR A 246 29.74 19.79 -20.58
C THR A 246 29.11 20.94 -19.79
N ARG A 247 28.93 22.13 -20.40
CA ARG A 247 28.22 23.25 -19.76
C ARG A 247 26.73 22.97 -19.53
N ALA A 248 26.08 22.25 -20.44
CA ALA A 248 24.67 21.88 -20.30
C ALA A 248 24.47 20.88 -19.15
N LEU A 249 25.40 19.94 -18.97
CA LEU A 249 25.39 18.97 -17.87
C LEU A 249 25.80 19.60 -16.53
N GLU A 250 26.75 20.54 -16.52
CA GLU A 250 27.13 21.30 -15.32
C GLU A 250 25.96 22.10 -14.71
N ILE A 251 24.98 22.54 -15.50
CA ILE A 251 23.77 23.22 -14.99
C ILE A 251 22.89 22.25 -14.15
N TRP A 252 23.04 20.94 -14.36
CA TRP A 252 22.29 19.90 -13.66
C TRP A 252 23.04 19.28 -12.47
N ASP A 253 24.26 19.75 -12.18
CA ASP A 253 25.02 19.32 -11.00
C ASP A 253 24.28 19.66 -9.69
N GLU A 254 24.42 18.79 -8.69
CA GLU A 254 23.71 18.89 -7.40
C GLU A 254 24.02 20.20 -6.65
N ASP A 255 25.20 20.77 -6.89
CA ASP A 255 25.71 22.01 -6.31
C ASP A 255 25.27 23.29 -7.06
N LYS A 256 24.74 23.18 -8.28
CA LYS A 256 24.26 24.33 -9.08
C LYS A 256 22.74 24.39 -9.25
N LEU A 257 22.05 23.25 -9.18
CA LEU A 257 20.59 23.20 -9.33
C LEU A 257 19.89 23.16 -7.96
N ASP A 258 19.34 24.29 -7.51
CA ASP A 258 18.47 24.34 -6.34
C ASP A 258 17.16 23.58 -6.63
N ARG A 259 17.15 22.28 -6.27
CA ARG A 259 16.01 21.37 -6.46
C ARG A 259 14.75 21.88 -5.80
N GLU A 260 14.86 22.56 -4.66
CA GLU A 260 13.70 23.10 -3.97
C GLU A 260 13.12 24.29 -4.72
N TRP A 261 13.97 25.17 -5.23
CA TRP A 261 13.56 26.29 -6.08
C TRP A 261 12.89 25.77 -7.36
N VAL A 262 13.46 24.76 -8.01
CA VAL A 262 12.90 24.14 -9.22
C VAL A 262 11.53 23.54 -8.94
N ILE A 263 11.38 22.79 -7.85
CA ILE A 263 10.08 22.21 -7.49
C ILE A 263 9.06 23.31 -7.17
N ARG A 264 9.45 24.33 -6.39
CA ARG A 264 8.54 25.40 -5.96
C ARG A 264 8.04 26.26 -7.13
N ASN A 265 8.95 26.66 -8.01
CA ASN A 265 8.65 27.66 -9.05
C ASN A 265 8.31 27.03 -10.39
N VAL A 266 9.06 26.01 -10.82
CA VAL A 266 8.88 25.40 -12.15
C VAL A 266 7.80 24.33 -12.09
N LEU A 267 7.99 23.27 -11.30
CA LEU A 267 7.02 22.16 -11.22
C LEU A 267 5.70 22.62 -10.59
N GLY A 268 5.74 23.43 -9.53
CA GLY A 268 4.55 24.01 -8.91
C GLY A 268 3.77 24.93 -9.87
N GLY A 269 4.47 25.74 -10.67
CA GLY A 269 3.87 26.57 -11.71
C GLY A 269 3.20 25.75 -12.81
N MET A 270 3.90 24.71 -13.31
CA MET A 270 3.36 23.81 -14.34
C MET A 270 2.14 23.02 -13.85
N ALA A 271 2.19 22.50 -12.62
CA ALA A 271 1.05 21.81 -12.00
C ALA A 271 -0.17 22.73 -11.90
N THR A 272 0.04 23.97 -11.47
CA THR A 272 -1.02 25.00 -11.42
C THR A 272 -1.58 25.30 -12.80
N GLY A 273 -0.71 25.46 -13.80
CA GLY A 273 -1.11 25.67 -15.20
C GLY A 273 -1.94 24.51 -15.75
N PHE A 274 -1.55 23.27 -15.46
CA PHE A 274 -2.32 22.08 -15.80
C PHE A 274 -3.72 22.12 -15.17
N GLY A 275 -3.83 22.38 -13.87
CA GLY A 275 -5.11 22.50 -13.18
C GLY A 275 -6.00 23.59 -13.79
N LEU A 276 -5.43 24.76 -14.09
CA LEU A 276 -6.16 25.89 -14.70
C LEU A 276 -6.72 25.56 -16.08
N ARG A 277 -6.06 24.72 -16.89
CA ARG A 277 -6.64 24.24 -18.17
C ARG A 277 -7.94 23.49 -17.98
N VAL A 278 -8.10 22.78 -16.87
CA VAL A 278 -9.33 22.04 -16.56
C VAL A 278 -10.49 22.99 -16.27
N VAL A 279 -10.19 24.20 -15.77
CA VAL A 279 -11.19 25.18 -15.36
C VAL A 279 -11.51 26.23 -16.42
N LEU A 280 -10.49 26.75 -17.11
CA LEU A 280 -10.65 27.91 -17.99
C LEU A 280 -11.05 27.54 -19.43
N ASP A 281 -10.91 26.28 -19.84
CA ASP A 281 -11.25 25.78 -21.19
C ASP A 281 -10.72 26.67 -22.34
N CYS A 282 -9.51 27.21 -22.17
CA CYS A 282 -8.84 28.08 -23.13
C CYS A 282 -7.93 27.27 -24.06
N HIS A 283 -7.74 27.76 -25.30
CA HIS A 283 -6.85 27.14 -26.28
C HIS A 283 -5.42 26.96 -25.70
N PRO A 284 -4.73 25.83 -25.95
CA PRO A 284 -3.47 25.47 -25.32
C PRO A 284 -2.37 26.55 -25.40
N VAL A 285 -2.37 27.37 -26.45
CA VAL A 285 -1.42 28.50 -26.62
C VAL A 285 -1.49 29.52 -25.47
N PHE A 286 -2.66 29.73 -24.86
CA PHE A 286 -2.82 30.67 -23.74
C PHE A 286 -2.48 30.07 -22.37
N THR A 287 -2.23 28.75 -22.29
CA THR A 287 -2.02 28.04 -21.02
C THR A 287 -0.77 27.13 -21.00
N THR A 288 -0.08 26.97 -22.13
CA THR A 288 1.24 26.32 -22.30
C THR A 288 1.84 26.69 -23.64
N VAL A 289 2.94 27.43 -23.61
CA VAL A 289 3.97 27.31 -24.64
C VAL A 289 4.94 26.24 -24.14
N TRP A 290 4.54 24.98 -24.32
CA TRP A 290 5.34 23.74 -24.36
C TRP A 290 4.47 22.54 -23.96
N ASP A 291 3.90 21.85 -24.95
CA ASP A 291 3.57 20.42 -24.81
C ASP A 291 3.44 19.77 -26.21
N PRO A 292 4.41 18.94 -26.65
CA PRO A 292 4.34 18.24 -27.95
C PRO A 292 3.36 17.06 -27.99
N TRP A 293 2.70 16.69 -26.89
CA TRP A 293 1.97 15.41 -26.78
C TRP A 293 0.47 15.46 -27.14
N TYR A 294 0.00 16.49 -27.86
CA TYR A 294 -1.43 16.65 -28.15
C TYR A 294 -1.95 15.85 -29.37
N HIS A 295 -1.14 15.07 -30.08
CA HIS A 295 -1.54 14.57 -31.40
C HIS A 295 -1.80 13.06 -31.58
N GLN A 296 -1.92 12.26 -30.52
CA GLN A 296 -2.01 10.80 -30.70
C GLN A 296 -3.11 10.09 -29.90
N GLU A 297 -4.37 10.53 -30.02
CA GLU A 297 -5.50 9.69 -29.56
C GLU A 297 -6.86 9.90 -30.26
N HIS A 298 -6.91 10.62 -31.38
CA HIS A 298 -8.18 10.85 -32.10
C HIS A 298 -8.11 10.53 -33.60
N THR A 299 -7.78 9.28 -33.94
CA THR A 299 -8.13 8.67 -35.24
C THR A 299 -8.16 7.14 -35.11
N ALA A 300 -9.28 6.58 -34.64
CA ALA A 300 -9.75 5.24 -35.03
C ALA A 300 -11.03 4.90 -34.25
N THR A 301 -12.18 5.39 -34.71
CA THR A 301 -13.48 4.69 -34.65
C THR A 301 -14.50 5.52 -35.42
N SER A 302 -14.48 5.38 -36.74
CA SER A 302 -15.64 5.65 -37.60
C SER A 302 -15.60 4.61 -38.70
N ASN A 303 -16.75 4.00 -38.99
CA ASN A 303 -17.02 2.88 -39.90
C ASN A 303 -17.01 1.53 -39.16
N ALA A 304 -18.04 0.69 -39.16
CA ALA A 304 -19.31 0.71 -39.87
C ALA A 304 -20.35 -0.06 -39.02
N TYR A 305 -21.58 0.45 -38.97
CA TYR A 305 -22.76 -0.32 -38.59
C TYR A 305 -23.30 -0.96 -39.86
N GLU A 306 -23.27 -2.29 -39.95
CA GLU A 306 -24.11 -3.04 -40.87
C GLU A 306 -24.93 -4.06 -40.06
N HIS A 307 -26.25 -3.98 -40.25
CA HIS A 307 -27.21 -5.01 -39.86
C HIS A 307 -27.07 -6.23 -40.78
N PRO A 308 -27.40 -7.42 -40.27
CA PRO A 308 -28.42 -8.19 -40.98
C PRO A 308 -29.49 -8.83 -40.07
N SER A 309 -30.62 -9.10 -40.72
CA SER A 309 -31.91 -9.63 -40.28
C SER A 309 -31.86 -11.11 -39.81
N PRO A 310 -32.96 -11.67 -39.26
CA PRO A 310 -32.93 -12.90 -38.49
C PRO A 310 -33.05 -14.15 -39.38
N LEU A 311 -32.27 -15.18 -39.06
CA LEU A 311 -32.50 -16.53 -39.54
C LEU A 311 -32.72 -17.47 -38.37
N THR A 312 -33.92 -18.02 -38.35
CA THR A 312 -34.38 -19.11 -37.49
C THR A 312 -33.62 -20.39 -37.83
N LEU A 313 -32.89 -20.94 -36.88
CA LEU A 313 -32.39 -22.32 -36.93
C LEU A 313 -32.64 -22.99 -35.57
N THR A 314 -33.64 -23.85 -35.54
CA THR A 314 -33.86 -24.88 -34.53
C THR A 314 -32.70 -25.87 -34.53
N LEU A 315 -31.98 -26.01 -33.41
CA LEU A 315 -31.27 -27.25 -33.08
C LEU A 315 -31.07 -27.39 -31.57
N THR A 316 -31.75 -28.42 -31.03
CA THR A 316 -31.36 -29.32 -29.93
C THR A 316 -30.62 -28.75 -28.70
N MET A 317 -31.30 -28.84 -27.55
CA MET A 317 -30.70 -28.68 -26.23
C MET A 317 -29.71 -29.83 -25.94
N PRO A 318 -28.45 -29.56 -25.58
CA PRO A 318 -27.64 -30.50 -24.82
C PRO A 318 -27.85 -30.31 -23.32
N ALA A 319 -27.53 -31.38 -22.59
CA ALA A 319 -27.75 -31.60 -21.17
C ALA A 319 -27.43 -30.41 -20.24
N VAL A 320 -28.15 -30.37 -19.12
CA VAL A 320 -28.02 -29.38 -18.03
C VAL A 320 -26.55 -29.26 -17.61
N SER A 321 -25.91 -28.23 -18.13
CA SER A 321 -24.54 -27.86 -17.82
C SER A 321 -24.55 -26.99 -16.57
N SER A 322 -23.57 -27.19 -15.68
CA SER A 322 -23.45 -26.45 -14.42
C SER A 322 -23.53 -24.94 -14.67
N PRO A 323 -24.13 -24.13 -13.78
CA PRO A 323 -24.27 -22.68 -13.98
C PRO A 323 -22.94 -21.97 -14.33
N SER A 324 -21.81 -22.47 -13.80
CA SER A 324 -20.47 -21.96 -14.10
C SER A 324 -20.03 -22.28 -15.53
N SER A 325 -20.32 -23.47 -16.05
CA SER A 325 -19.92 -23.88 -17.40
C SER A 325 -20.47 -22.97 -18.49
N ARG A 326 -21.70 -22.47 -18.36
CA ARG A 326 -22.28 -21.51 -19.30
C ARG A 326 -21.49 -20.20 -19.34
N ALA A 327 -21.11 -19.67 -18.17
CA ALA A 327 -20.33 -18.46 -18.09
C ALA A 327 -18.90 -18.67 -18.63
N LEU A 328 -18.27 -19.79 -18.27
CA LEU A 328 -16.92 -20.14 -18.69
C LEU A 328 -16.81 -20.35 -20.20
N ASN A 329 -17.81 -21.00 -20.82
CA ASN A 329 -17.89 -21.14 -22.28
C ASN A 329 -17.97 -19.79 -23.01
N ALA A 330 -18.40 -18.72 -22.34
CA ALA A 330 -18.42 -17.36 -22.90
C ALA A 330 -17.14 -16.56 -22.61
N ILE A 331 -16.32 -16.97 -21.64
CA ILE A 331 -15.12 -16.27 -21.17
C ILE A 331 -13.84 -16.90 -21.74
N LEU A 332 -13.64 -18.20 -21.54
CA LEU A 332 -12.39 -18.88 -21.83
C LEU A 332 -11.99 -18.82 -23.32
N PRO A 333 -12.91 -18.92 -24.30
CA PRO A 333 -12.55 -18.74 -25.70
C PRO A 333 -11.98 -17.36 -26.03
N LEU A 334 -12.38 -16.30 -25.31
CA LEU A 334 -11.85 -14.95 -25.52
C LEU A 334 -10.39 -14.82 -25.10
N VAL A 335 -10.00 -15.55 -24.04
CA VAL A 335 -8.59 -15.63 -23.63
C VAL A 335 -7.78 -16.31 -24.73
N ALA A 336 -8.29 -17.43 -25.27
CA ALA A 336 -7.64 -18.16 -26.35
C ALA A 336 -7.59 -17.36 -27.67
N SER A 337 -8.57 -16.50 -27.94
CA SER A 337 -8.63 -15.67 -29.15
C SER A 337 -7.86 -14.34 -29.03
N GLY A 338 -7.04 -14.16 -27.99
CA GLY A 338 -6.24 -12.94 -27.82
C GLY A 338 -7.02 -11.71 -27.39
N GLN A 339 -8.19 -11.87 -26.77
CA GLN A 339 -9.04 -10.78 -26.24
C GLN A 339 -9.14 -10.83 -24.69
N PRO A 340 -8.01 -10.73 -23.96
CA PRO A 340 -7.99 -10.92 -22.51
C PRO A 340 -8.74 -9.84 -21.73
N TYR A 341 -8.80 -8.61 -22.24
CA TYR A 341 -9.55 -7.52 -21.60
C TYR A 341 -11.06 -7.80 -21.62
N GLU A 342 -11.60 -8.27 -22.75
CA GLU A 342 -13.02 -8.63 -22.84
C GLU A 342 -13.34 -9.84 -21.96
N ALA A 343 -12.45 -10.83 -21.94
CA ALA A 343 -12.57 -11.99 -21.06
C ALA A 343 -12.64 -11.57 -19.58
N HIS A 344 -11.74 -10.67 -19.15
CA HIS A 344 -11.77 -10.08 -17.81
C HIS A 344 -13.11 -9.43 -17.53
N GLN A 345 -13.56 -8.48 -18.36
CA GLN A 345 -14.80 -7.72 -18.11
C GLN A 345 -16.02 -8.64 -18.03
N LYS A 346 -16.08 -9.67 -18.89
CA LYS A 346 -17.14 -10.69 -18.82
C LYS A 346 -17.06 -11.50 -17.53
N ALA A 347 -15.88 -11.97 -17.13
CA ALA A 347 -15.70 -12.72 -15.88
C ALA A 347 -16.19 -11.92 -14.67
N ARG A 348 -15.79 -10.65 -14.55
CA ARG A 348 -16.23 -9.76 -13.47
C ARG A 348 -17.75 -9.56 -13.46
N THR A 349 -18.35 -9.39 -14.65
CA THR A 349 -19.80 -9.20 -14.78
C THR A 349 -20.59 -10.45 -14.37
N PHE A 350 -20.17 -11.65 -14.82
CA PHE A 350 -20.80 -12.90 -14.42
C PHE A 350 -20.64 -13.16 -12.92
N ALA A 351 -19.43 -13.02 -12.40
CA ALA A 351 -19.15 -13.21 -10.98
C ALA A 351 -19.97 -12.26 -10.08
N SER A 352 -20.07 -10.98 -10.44
CA SER A 352 -20.90 -10.02 -9.69
C SER A 352 -22.38 -10.40 -9.68
N ARG A 353 -22.92 -10.89 -10.80
CA ARG A 353 -24.30 -11.38 -10.88
C ARG A 353 -24.53 -12.60 -10.01
N TYR A 354 -23.63 -13.57 -10.05
CA TYR A 354 -23.71 -14.78 -9.22
C TYR A 354 -23.58 -14.44 -7.73
N ASN A 355 -22.65 -13.56 -7.36
CA ASN A 355 -22.47 -13.09 -5.98
C ASN A 355 -23.73 -12.41 -5.44
N LYS A 356 -24.33 -11.49 -6.21
CA LYS A 356 -25.59 -10.81 -5.83
C LYS A 356 -26.78 -11.77 -5.73
N SER A 357 -26.74 -12.87 -6.46
CA SER A 357 -27.80 -13.90 -6.45
C SER A 357 -27.57 -14.97 -5.37
N GLY A 358 -26.57 -14.81 -4.50
CA GLY A 358 -26.20 -15.79 -3.47
C GLY A 358 -25.59 -17.09 -4.01
N GLN A 359 -25.25 -17.15 -5.30
CA GLN A 359 -24.64 -18.32 -5.95
C GLN A 359 -23.11 -18.26 -5.80
N TYR A 360 -22.63 -18.29 -4.55
CA TYR A 360 -21.21 -18.06 -4.24
C TYR A 360 -20.29 -19.11 -4.86
N ASP A 361 -20.64 -20.41 -4.82
CA ASP A 361 -19.83 -21.48 -5.41
C ASP A 361 -19.63 -21.32 -6.92
N THR A 362 -20.69 -20.88 -7.61
CA THR A 362 -20.62 -20.59 -9.04
C THR A 362 -19.73 -19.38 -9.32
N ALA A 363 -19.83 -18.32 -8.50
CA ALA A 363 -18.97 -17.15 -8.62
C ALA A 363 -17.49 -17.51 -8.38
N ILE A 364 -17.22 -18.32 -7.35
CA ILE A 364 -15.88 -18.83 -7.01
C ILE A 364 -15.28 -19.59 -8.19
N ASP A 365 -16.03 -20.53 -8.77
CA ASP A 365 -15.56 -21.34 -9.90
C ASP A 365 -15.27 -20.47 -11.13
N VAL A 366 -16.17 -19.54 -11.47
CA VAL A 366 -15.98 -18.62 -12.60
C VAL A 366 -14.76 -17.73 -12.40
N LEU A 367 -14.59 -17.13 -11.21
CA LEU A 367 -13.47 -16.25 -10.90
C LEU A 367 -12.14 -17.01 -10.92
N PHE A 368 -12.08 -18.16 -10.26
CA PHE A 368 -10.88 -18.97 -10.18
C PHE A 368 -10.39 -19.42 -11.56
N GLN A 369 -11.28 -20.01 -12.37
CA GLN A 369 -10.89 -20.49 -13.71
C GLN A 369 -10.50 -19.33 -14.63
N SER A 370 -11.25 -18.22 -14.61
CA SER A 370 -10.94 -17.05 -15.44
C SER A 370 -9.61 -16.40 -15.05
N ALA A 371 -9.36 -16.23 -13.74
CA ALA A 371 -8.10 -15.72 -13.22
C ALA A 371 -6.93 -16.61 -13.64
N ARG A 372 -7.09 -17.93 -13.48
CA ARG A 372 -6.07 -18.92 -13.84
C ARG A 372 -5.67 -18.83 -15.32
N GLU A 373 -6.63 -18.79 -16.23
CA GLU A 373 -6.33 -18.69 -17.67
C GLU A 373 -5.74 -17.33 -18.06
N LEU A 374 -6.18 -16.24 -17.44
CA LEU A 374 -5.59 -14.92 -17.66
C LEU A 374 -4.13 -14.84 -17.18
N LEU A 375 -3.82 -15.43 -16.03
CA LEU A 375 -2.45 -15.50 -15.52
C LEU A 375 -1.54 -16.32 -16.45
N LYS A 376 -2.02 -17.45 -16.98
CA LYS A 376 -1.26 -18.27 -17.94
C LYS A 376 -0.87 -17.52 -19.21
N VAL A 377 -1.70 -16.60 -19.70
CA VAL A 377 -1.38 -15.76 -20.87
C VAL A 377 -0.62 -14.47 -20.51
N GLY A 378 -0.08 -14.37 -19.29
CA GLY A 378 0.74 -13.25 -18.85
C GLY A 378 -0.04 -11.99 -18.45
N GLN A 379 -1.36 -12.06 -18.31
CA GLN A 379 -2.22 -10.92 -17.94
C GLN A 379 -2.32 -10.78 -16.43
N GLN A 380 -1.18 -10.46 -15.80
CA GLN A 380 -1.03 -10.44 -14.33
C GLN A 380 -2.01 -9.51 -13.62
N GLY A 381 -2.19 -8.28 -14.12
CA GLY A 381 -3.11 -7.31 -13.51
C GLY A 381 -4.56 -7.81 -13.52
N SER A 382 -5.01 -8.38 -14.64
CA SER A 382 -6.35 -8.95 -14.77
C SER A 382 -6.56 -10.19 -13.89
N GLY A 383 -5.59 -11.10 -13.88
CA GLY A 383 -5.65 -12.28 -13.01
C GLY A 383 -5.64 -11.91 -11.52
N THR A 384 -4.85 -10.90 -11.13
CA THR A 384 -4.81 -10.38 -9.76
C THR A 384 -6.15 -9.78 -9.36
N ASP A 385 -6.76 -8.91 -10.17
CA ASP A 385 -8.08 -8.32 -9.88
C ASP A 385 -9.14 -9.40 -9.63
N LEU A 386 -9.22 -10.40 -10.52
CA LEU A 386 -10.18 -11.51 -10.35
C LEU A 386 -9.88 -12.36 -9.11
N THR A 387 -8.61 -12.49 -8.73
CA THR A 387 -8.21 -13.19 -7.49
C THR A 387 -8.62 -12.40 -6.23
N LEU A 388 -8.48 -11.07 -6.26
CA LEU A 388 -8.95 -10.23 -5.15
C LEU A 388 -10.48 -10.28 -5.04
N PHE A 389 -11.18 -10.26 -6.18
CA PHE A 389 -12.63 -10.44 -6.19
C PHE A 389 -13.03 -11.84 -5.70
N LEU A 390 -12.26 -12.89 -6.01
CA LEU A 390 -12.48 -14.22 -5.45
C LEU A 390 -12.41 -14.21 -3.91
N LEU A 391 -11.43 -13.52 -3.33
CA LEU A 391 -11.32 -13.35 -1.87
C LEU A 391 -12.48 -12.56 -1.27
N ASP A 392 -12.99 -11.54 -1.96
CA ASP A 392 -14.19 -10.81 -1.52
C ASP A 392 -15.45 -11.69 -1.55
N VAL A 393 -15.55 -12.62 -2.52
CA VAL A 393 -16.62 -13.63 -2.58
C VAL A 393 -16.45 -14.66 -1.45
N TYR A 394 -15.22 -15.06 -1.10
CA TYR A 394 -14.97 -15.89 0.09
C TYR A 394 -15.45 -15.19 1.36
N GLU A 395 -15.14 -13.90 1.54
CA GLU A 395 -15.64 -13.12 2.69
C GLU A 395 -17.17 -13.04 2.68
N SER A 396 -17.79 -12.84 1.51
CA SER A 396 -19.25 -12.76 1.38
C SER A 396 -19.95 -14.10 1.67
N LYS A 397 -19.35 -15.21 1.25
CA LYS A 397 -19.84 -16.58 1.50
C LYS A 397 -19.66 -17.00 2.96
N GLY A 398 -18.66 -16.44 3.65
CA GLY A 398 -18.17 -17.00 4.91
C GLY A 398 -17.33 -18.27 4.70
N GLU A 399 -16.59 -18.34 3.59
CA GLU A 399 -15.69 -19.46 3.30
C GLU A 399 -14.60 -19.55 4.38
N VAL A 400 -14.33 -20.78 4.82
CA VAL A 400 -13.27 -21.08 5.81
C VAL A 400 -12.03 -21.59 5.11
N VAL A 401 -10.88 -21.48 5.78
CA VAL A 401 -9.63 -22.07 5.25
C VAL A 401 -9.75 -23.60 5.25
N ASN A 402 -9.67 -24.18 4.06
CA ASN A 402 -9.66 -25.63 3.82
C ASN A 402 -8.73 -25.96 2.64
N ASP A 403 -8.52 -27.25 2.36
CA ASP A 403 -7.61 -27.69 1.29
C ASP A 403 -7.97 -27.11 -0.09
N GLU A 404 -9.26 -26.99 -0.38
CA GLU A 404 -9.74 -26.53 -1.68
C GLU A 404 -9.57 -25.02 -1.84
N SER A 405 -10.00 -24.23 -0.86
CA SER A 405 -9.87 -22.77 -0.87
C SER A 405 -8.40 -22.35 -0.88
N ARG A 406 -7.56 -23.03 -0.08
CA ARG A 406 -6.11 -22.88 -0.06
C ARG A 406 -5.47 -23.26 -1.40
N GLY A 407 -5.85 -24.42 -1.95
CA GLY A 407 -5.33 -24.90 -3.23
C GLY A 407 -5.60 -23.95 -4.39
N ARG A 408 -6.78 -23.30 -4.41
CA ARG A 408 -7.10 -22.26 -5.40
C ARG A 408 -6.15 -21.07 -5.28
N LEU A 409 -5.93 -20.55 -4.07
CA LEU A 409 -5.08 -19.38 -3.85
C LEU A 409 -3.61 -19.68 -4.13
N THR A 410 -3.08 -20.81 -3.68
CA THR A 410 -1.69 -21.19 -3.95
C THR A 410 -1.43 -21.38 -5.44
N GLN A 411 -2.37 -21.96 -6.19
CA GLN A 411 -2.26 -22.06 -7.65
C GLN A 411 -2.19 -20.69 -8.33
N LEU A 412 -3.05 -19.75 -7.93
CA LEU A 412 -3.06 -18.40 -8.50
C LEU A 412 -1.78 -17.62 -8.14
N ILE A 413 -1.29 -17.75 -6.90
CA ILE A 413 0.00 -17.18 -6.48
C ILE A 413 1.15 -17.69 -7.35
N ALA A 414 1.19 -18.99 -7.61
CA ALA A 414 2.22 -19.62 -8.46
C ALA A 414 2.23 -19.03 -9.86
N LEU A 415 1.06 -19.02 -10.52
CA LEU A 415 0.88 -18.58 -11.90
C LEU A 415 1.14 -17.09 -12.10
N THR A 416 1.07 -16.29 -11.04
CA THR A 416 1.33 -14.85 -11.14
C THR A 416 2.77 -14.53 -11.52
N GLY A 417 3.74 -15.40 -11.27
CA GLY A 417 5.15 -15.13 -11.59
C GLY A 417 5.82 -14.16 -10.62
N SER A 418 7.15 -14.08 -10.66
CA SER A 418 7.98 -13.29 -9.73
C SER A 418 8.11 -11.81 -10.13
N SER A 419 7.54 -11.41 -11.27
CA SER A 419 7.66 -10.06 -11.79
C SER A 419 6.62 -9.10 -11.20
N GLY A 420 7.08 -7.90 -10.86
CA GLY A 420 6.23 -6.81 -10.36
C GLY A 420 5.72 -7.04 -8.93
N SER A 421 4.72 -6.24 -8.55
CA SER A 421 4.09 -6.29 -7.21
C SER A 421 2.87 -7.22 -7.13
N TRP A 422 2.42 -7.78 -8.25
CA TRP A 422 1.16 -8.53 -8.36
C TRP A 422 1.10 -9.74 -7.43
N ARG A 423 2.16 -10.57 -7.41
CA ARG A 423 2.20 -11.76 -6.55
C ARG A 423 2.18 -11.36 -5.07
N LYS A 424 2.89 -10.30 -4.69
CA LYS A 424 2.87 -9.78 -3.32
C LYS A 424 1.46 -9.37 -2.90
N THR A 425 0.72 -8.68 -3.77
CA THR A 425 -0.66 -8.28 -3.49
C THR A 425 -1.57 -9.48 -3.21
N ILE A 426 -1.46 -10.54 -4.01
CA ILE A 426 -2.24 -11.77 -3.80
C ILE A 426 -1.82 -12.47 -2.50
N ILE A 427 -0.51 -12.57 -2.23
CA ILE A 427 0.03 -13.15 -1.00
C ILE A 427 -0.52 -12.41 0.23
N ASP A 428 -0.38 -11.09 0.28
CA ASP A 428 -0.79 -10.29 1.43
C ASP A 428 -2.29 -10.44 1.71
N ARG A 429 -3.13 -10.36 0.67
CA ARG A 429 -4.58 -10.50 0.83
C ARG A 429 -4.99 -11.92 1.21
N SER A 430 -4.32 -12.94 0.66
CA SER A 430 -4.59 -14.35 0.98
C SER A 430 -4.21 -14.66 2.43
N ILE A 431 -3.05 -14.20 2.89
CA ILE A 431 -2.59 -14.39 4.27
C ILE A 431 -3.52 -13.67 5.24
N ALA A 432 -3.88 -12.42 4.97
CA ALA A 432 -4.83 -11.66 5.79
C ALA A 432 -6.21 -12.35 5.87
N TRP A 433 -6.72 -12.88 4.75
CA TRP A 433 -7.95 -13.67 4.75
C TRP A 433 -7.80 -14.93 5.61
N SER A 434 -6.72 -15.71 5.43
CA SER A 434 -6.51 -16.94 6.18
C SER A 434 -6.31 -16.72 7.69
N ALA A 435 -5.73 -15.58 8.09
CA ALA A 435 -5.58 -15.21 9.48
C ALA A 435 -6.91 -14.88 10.16
N LYS A 436 -7.87 -14.36 9.38
CA LYS A 436 -9.23 -14.01 9.84
C LYS A 436 -10.18 -15.22 9.83
N HIS A 437 -10.01 -16.13 8.88
CA HIS A 437 -10.95 -17.23 8.60
C HIS A 437 -10.38 -18.64 8.85
N GLY A 438 -9.18 -18.73 9.42
CA GLY A 438 -8.53 -19.98 9.81
C GLY A 438 -8.17 -20.02 11.31
N ASP A 439 -7.58 -21.13 11.74
CA ASP A 439 -7.28 -21.38 13.16
C ASP A 439 -6.05 -20.62 13.67
N CYS A 440 -5.20 -20.15 12.76
CA CYS A 440 -3.91 -19.55 13.09
C CYS A 440 -3.94 -18.02 12.91
N PRO A 441 -3.70 -17.22 13.96
CA PRO A 441 -3.78 -15.75 13.89
C PRO A 441 -2.69 -15.10 13.02
N ALA A 442 -1.63 -15.86 12.70
CA ALA A 442 -0.57 -15.42 11.79
C ALA A 442 -0.91 -15.68 10.31
N GLY A 443 -1.97 -16.45 10.02
CA GLY A 443 -2.27 -16.98 8.69
C GLY A 443 -2.13 -18.51 8.63
N ASP A 444 -2.64 -19.12 7.56
CA ASP A 444 -2.60 -20.57 7.37
C ASP A 444 -1.17 -21.12 7.22
N GLN A 445 -0.86 -22.18 7.96
CA GLN A 445 0.51 -22.71 8.05
C GLN A 445 0.99 -23.32 6.72
N ASP A 446 0.16 -24.08 6.01
CA ASP A 446 0.56 -24.67 4.72
C ASP A 446 0.71 -23.62 3.63
N MET A 447 -0.16 -22.61 3.64
CA MET A 447 -0.04 -21.49 2.72
C MET A 447 1.26 -20.73 2.95
N HIS A 448 1.63 -20.46 4.21
CA HIS A 448 2.94 -19.92 4.56
C HIS A 448 4.09 -20.83 4.11
N HIS A 449 3.99 -22.15 4.32
CA HIS A 449 5.00 -23.11 3.86
C HIS A 449 5.20 -23.01 2.34
N TYR A 450 4.12 -23.08 1.57
CA TYR A 450 4.13 -23.01 0.12
C TYR A 450 4.73 -21.70 -0.40
N ILE A 451 4.30 -20.56 0.15
CA ILE A 451 4.81 -19.24 -0.24
C ILE A 451 6.29 -19.11 0.08
N GLY A 452 6.71 -19.59 1.26
CA GLY A 452 8.12 -19.62 1.64
C GLY A 452 8.97 -20.44 0.67
N GLU A 453 8.51 -21.64 0.30
CA GLU A 453 9.21 -22.50 -0.68
C GLU A 453 9.28 -21.84 -2.07
N LEU A 454 8.19 -21.24 -2.53
CA LEU A 454 8.14 -20.53 -3.81
C LEU A 454 9.15 -19.36 -3.84
N LEU A 455 9.16 -18.52 -2.80
CA LEU A 455 10.07 -17.39 -2.69
C LEU A 455 11.53 -17.82 -2.50
N TYR A 456 11.75 -18.95 -1.83
CA TYR A 456 13.07 -19.55 -1.71
C TYR A 456 13.62 -19.94 -3.08
N LYS A 457 12.82 -20.63 -3.91
CA LYS A 457 13.20 -21.01 -5.28
C LYS A 457 13.49 -19.80 -6.17
N ASP A 458 12.84 -18.66 -5.91
CA ASP A 458 13.08 -17.40 -6.61
C ASP A 458 14.32 -16.63 -6.10
N GLY A 459 15.01 -17.12 -5.07
CA GLY A 459 16.16 -16.44 -4.45
C GLY A 459 15.78 -15.26 -3.53
N ALA A 460 14.49 -15.07 -3.24
CA ALA A 460 13.98 -13.97 -2.42
C ALA A 460 14.07 -14.28 -0.91
N PHE A 461 15.28 -14.60 -0.42
CA PHE A 461 15.50 -15.14 0.93
C PHE A 461 14.97 -14.24 2.07
N ASN A 462 15.08 -12.91 1.91
CA ASN A 462 14.57 -11.93 2.89
C ASN A 462 13.07 -12.09 3.16
N ILE A 463 12.29 -12.34 2.12
CA ILE A 463 10.83 -12.41 2.22
C ILE A 463 10.44 -13.84 2.64
N ALA A 464 11.10 -14.85 2.07
CA ALA A 464 10.87 -16.27 2.38
C ALA A 464 11.05 -16.60 3.87
N GLU A 465 12.04 -16.01 4.54
CA GLU A 465 12.31 -16.21 5.98
C GLU A 465 11.04 -15.99 6.83
N SER A 466 10.34 -14.88 6.61
CA SER A 466 9.15 -14.53 7.40
C SER A 466 8.03 -15.56 7.25
N HIS A 467 7.85 -16.11 6.04
CA HIS A 467 6.83 -17.12 5.78
C HIS A 467 7.19 -18.47 6.40
N PHE A 468 8.45 -18.91 6.33
CA PHE A 468 8.85 -20.15 7.00
C PHE A 468 8.70 -20.06 8.51
N LEU A 469 9.10 -18.94 9.12
CA LEU A 469 8.94 -18.70 10.56
C LEU A 469 7.47 -18.67 10.99
N ALA A 470 6.58 -18.06 10.18
CA ALA A 470 5.15 -17.99 10.46
C ALA A 470 4.42 -19.34 10.27
N SER A 471 4.85 -20.16 9.32
CA SER A 471 4.32 -21.53 9.12
C SER A 471 4.48 -22.39 10.38
N GLY A 472 5.66 -22.34 11.01
CA GLY A 472 5.94 -23.14 12.21
C GLY A 472 6.02 -24.65 11.98
N LYS A 473 5.86 -25.14 10.74
CA LYS A 473 5.96 -26.56 10.42
C LYS A 473 7.40 -27.06 10.49
N ARG A 474 7.54 -28.35 10.81
CA ARG A 474 8.83 -29.06 10.81
C ARG A 474 9.53 -28.95 9.46
N ASP A 475 8.82 -29.17 8.37
CA ASP A 475 9.41 -29.08 7.02
C ASP A 475 9.77 -27.65 6.62
N SER A 476 8.99 -26.66 7.04
CA SER A 476 9.38 -25.23 6.89
C SER A 476 10.67 -24.92 7.63
N ALA A 477 10.88 -25.50 8.82
CA ALA A 477 12.12 -25.32 9.57
C ALA A 477 13.33 -25.96 8.88
N ARG A 478 13.15 -27.08 8.16
CA ARG A 478 14.21 -27.71 7.35
C ARG A 478 14.59 -26.83 6.16
N LEU A 479 13.59 -26.40 5.39
CA LEU A 479 13.83 -25.52 4.23
C LEU A 479 14.42 -24.17 4.65
N LEU A 480 13.98 -23.62 5.78
CA LEU A 480 14.58 -22.42 6.35
C LEU A 480 16.07 -22.64 6.66
N ALA A 481 16.44 -23.79 7.22
CA ALA A 481 17.83 -24.11 7.51
C ALA A 481 18.67 -24.19 6.22
N ASP A 482 18.17 -24.88 5.20
CA ASP A 482 18.85 -25.02 3.91
C ASP A 482 19.06 -23.64 3.25
N MET A 483 17.99 -22.83 3.19
CA MET A 483 18.03 -21.45 2.70
C MET A 483 19.01 -20.58 3.48
N MET A 484 19.04 -20.69 4.81
CA MET A 484 19.94 -19.88 5.64
C MET A 484 21.41 -20.27 5.48
N VAL A 485 21.71 -21.55 5.23
CA VAL A 485 23.08 -21.97 4.91
C VAL A 485 23.51 -21.41 3.56
N GLU A 486 22.65 -21.52 2.54
CA GLU A 486 22.90 -20.95 1.21
C GLU A 486 23.08 -19.43 1.27
N TRP A 487 22.22 -18.73 2.00
CA TRP A 487 22.32 -17.29 2.17
C TRP A 487 23.61 -16.89 2.89
N SER A 488 24.01 -17.62 3.93
CA SER A 488 25.30 -17.41 4.59
C SER A 488 26.51 -17.70 3.69
N ALA A 489 26.33 -18.47 2.62
CA ALA A 489 27.35 -18.71 1.61
C ALA A 489 27.57 -17.50 0.70
N ALA A 490 26.50 -16.77 0.39
CA ALA A 490 26.58 -15.50 -0.35
C ALA A 490 27.16 -14.35 0.49
N GLY A 491 27.06 -14.42 1.83
CA GLY A 491 27.72 -13.47 2.73
C GLY A 491 27.19 -13.51 4.17
N GLY A 492 28.03 -13.09 5.12
CA GLY A 492 27.68 -12.97 6.54
C GLY A 492 28.12 -14.16 7.42
N ALA A 493 28.11 -13.95 8.74
CA ALA A 493 28.57 -14.94 9.71
C ALA A 493 27.49 -16.02 9.95
N PRO A 494 27.78 -17.33 9.79
CA PRO A 494 26.79 -18.40 9.91
C PRO A 494 26.05 -18.41 11.26
N GLY A 495 26.71 -17.99 12.33
CA GLY A 495 26.14 -17.85 13.66
C GLY A 495 24.97 -16.86 13.74
N ILE A 496 24.99 -15.78 12.94
CA ILE A 496 23.88 -14.82 12.89
C ILE A 496 22.67 -15.46 12.22
N PHE A 497 22.86 -16.20 11.13
CA PHE A 497 21.80 -16.93 10.45
C PHE A 497 21.21 -18.04 11.34
N ALA A 498 22.06 -18.71 12.14
CA ALA A 498 21.59 -19.66 13.14
C ALA A 498 20.71 -19.00 14.21
N LEU A 499 21.05 -17.79 14.69
CA LEU A 499 20.20 -17.06 15.63
C LEU A 499 18.85 -16.69 15.00
N ARG A 500 18.86 -16.21 13.75
CA ARG A 500 17.66 -15.80 12.99
C ARG A 500 16.64 -16.93 12.82
N GLY A 501 17.07 -18.16 12.59
CA GLY A 501 16.14 -19.30 12.52
C GLY A 501 15.84 -19.95 13.87
N THR A 502 16.71 -19.84 14.88
CA THR A 502 16.51 -20.52 16.18
C THR A 502 15.65 -19.71 17.14
N LEU A 503 16.00 -18.43 17.36
CA LEU A 503 15.36 -17.63 18.41
C LEU A 503 13.86 -17.37 18.16
N PRO A 504 13.40 -17.05 16.93
CA PRO A 504 11.99 -16.81 16.69
C PRO A 504 11.12 -18.05 16.92
N TYR A 505 11.58 -19.26 16.54
CA TYR A 505 10.85 -20.49 16.88
C TYR A 505 10.77 -20.71 18.38
N LEU A 506 11.84 -20.42 19.13
CA LEU A 506 11.80 -20.48 20.59
C LEU A 506 10.82 -19.45 21.18
N GLN A 507 10.84 -18.19 20.72
CA GLN A 507 9.87 -17.16 21.14
C GLN A 507 8.41 -17.56 20.87
N ASN A 508 8.17 -18.30 19.78
CA ASN A 508 6.86 -18.84 19.45
C ASN A 508 6.46 -20.08 20.26
N GLY A 509 7.31 -20.58 21.15
CA GLY A 509 7.03 -21.79 21.92
C GLY A 509 7.26 -23.10 21.14
N ASN A 510 7.79 -23.03 19.91
CA ASN A 510 7.89 -24.17 19.00
C ASN A 510 9.26 -24.84 19.07
N ILE A 511 9.44 -25.70 20.07
CA ILE A 511 10.68 -26.46 20.29
C ILE A 511 10.98 -27.39 19.11
N LEU A 512 9.95 -28.02 18.52
CA LEU A 512 10.12 -28.98 17.42
C LEU A 512 10.74 -28.30 16.19
N ALA A 513 10.21 -27.14 15.78
CA ALA A 513 10.75 -26.37 14.68
C ALA A 513 12.15 -25.83 14.99
N ALA A 514 12.38 -25.29 16.20
CA ALA A 514 13.69 -24.78 16.60
C ALA A 514 14.78 -25.87 16.57
N ARG A 515 14.46 -27.07 17.10
CA ARG A 515 15.35 -28.25 17.08
C ARG A 515 15.61 -28.73 15.67
N THR A 516 14.57 -28.83 14.86
CA THR A 516 14.69 -29.28 13.46
C THR A 516 15.56 -28.32 12.66
N PHE A 517 15.33 -27.00 12.80
CA PHE A 517 16.13 -25.97 12.15
C PHE A 517 17.61 -26.08 12.52
N ILE A 518 17.96 -26.03 13.82
CA ILE A 518 19.37 -25.98 14.21
C ILE A 518 20.12 -27.28 13.86
N PHE A 519 19.44 -28.43 13.95
CA PHE A 519 20.02 -29.72 13.56
C PHE A 519 20.32 -29.78 12.06
N GLN A 520 19.34 -29.40 11.22
CA GLN A 520 19.51 -29.36 9.77
C GLN A 520 20.59 -28.33 9.38
N PHE A 521 20.54 -27.13 9.97
CA PHE A 521 21.48 -26.04 9.68
C PHE A 521 22.92 -26.45 9.94
N ILE A 522 23.21 -27.06 11.09
CA ILE A 522 24.57 -27.49 11.44
C ILE A 522 25.02 -28.66 10.57
N SER A 523 24.14 -29.63 10.29
CA SER A 523 24.47 -30.76 9.43
C SER A 523 24.86 -30.28 8.03
N GLN A 524 24.07 -29.40 7.42
CA GLN A 524 24.31 -28.82 6.10
C GLN A 524 25.54 -27.90 6.09
N LEU A 525 25.73 -27.09 7.13
CA LEU A 525 26.85 -26.17 7.25
C LEU A 525 28.19 -26.92 7.41
N ILE A 526 28.23 -28.01 8.17
CA ILE A 526 29.45 -28.82 8.32
C ILE A 526 29.76 -29.58 7.03
N SER A 527 28.75 -30.11 6.34
CA SER A 527 28.94 -30.77 5.05
C SER A 527 29.53 -29.83 4.00
N SER A 528 29.10 -28.57 3.97
CA SER A 528 29.62 -27.55 3.04
C SER A 528 30.92 -26.88 3.51
N ARG A 529 31.14 -26.77 4.83
CA ARG A 529 32.30 -26.10 5.44
C ARG A 529 32.85 -26.92 6.62
N PRO A 530 33.59 -28.02 6.37
CA PRO A 530 34.08 -28.93 7.43
C PRO A 530 34.94 -28.24 8.49
N ASN A 531 35.64 -27.17 8.11
CA ASN A 531 36.52 -26.38 8.98
C ASN A 531 35.81 -25.69 10.15
N ILE A 532 34.47 -25.58 10.13
CA ILE A 532 33.67 -25.02 11.23
C ILE A 532 33.62 -25.96 12.43
N ARG A 533 33.79 -27.27 12.23
CA ARG A 533 33.88 -28.24 13.35
C ARG A 533 35.12 -27.93 14.19
N SER A 534 34.98 -28.00 15.51
CA SER A 534 36.09 -27.78 16.44
C SER A 534 37.06 -28.97 16.40
N PRO A 535 38.39 -28.74 16.31
CA PRO A 535 39.38 -29.82 16.39
C PRO A 535 39.50 -30.38 17.80
N LEU A 536 39.01 -29.65 18.82
CA LEU A 536 39.10 -30.03 20.22
C LEU A 536 38.15 -31.18 20.59
N GLN A 537 37.09 -31.38 19.81
CA GLN A 537 36.10 -32.43 20.04
C GLN A 537 35.52 -32.89 18.70
N THR A 538 35.98 -34.04 18.23
CA THR A 538 35.66 -34.56 16.88
C THR A 538 34.39 -35.40 16.84
N SER A 539 34.03 -36.05 17.96
CA SER A 539 32.79 -36.80 18.14
C SER A 539 31.66 -35.91 18.71
N PRO A 540 30.40 -36.10 18.28
CA PRO A 540 29.25 -35.46 18.90
C PRO A 540 29.21 -35.71 20.42
N LEU A 541 28.85 -34.68 21.18
CA LEU A 541 28.74 -34.73 22.62
C LEU A 541 27.32 -35.19 23.01
N PRO A 542 27.14 -36.34 23.68
CA PRO A 542 25.83 -36.77 24.15
C PRO A 542 25.38 -35.86 25.29
N VAL A 543 24.19 -35.27 25.16
CA VAL A 543 23.54 -34.46 26.20
C VAL A 543 22.41 -35.24 26.88
N THR A 544 21.72 -36.07 26.09
CA THR A 544 20.73 -37.05 26.56
C THR A 544 20.89 -38.32 25.71
N PRO A 545 20.27 -39.45 26.07
CA PRO A 545 20.31 -40.67 25.25
C PRO A 545 19.84 -40.49 23.79
N THR A 546 19.07 -39.44 23.51
CA THR A 546 18.46 -39.16 22.20
C THR A 546 18.88 -37.81 21.60
N SER A 547 19.86 -37.11 22.19
CA SER A 547 20.26 -35.79 21.71
C SER A 547 21.75 -35.54 21.90
N GLU A 548 22.37 -35.12 20.81
CA GLU A 548 23.80 -34.86 20.70
C GLU A 548 24.05 -33.42 20.23
N ILE A 549 25.21 -32.87 20.59
CA ILE A 549 25.68 -31.55 20.14
C ILE A 549 26.97 -31.73 19.36
N THR A 550 27.09 -31.03 18.23
CA THR A 550 28.38 -30.91 17.55
C THR A 550 29.11 -29.65 18.01
N HIS A 551 30.30 -29.81 18.57
CA HIS A 551 31.12 -28.68 18.99
C HIS A 551 31.74 -27.97 17.78
N THR A 552 31.45 -26.68 17.63
CA THR A 552 31.94 -25.85 16.52
C THR A 552 32.92 -24.80 17.02
N LYS A 553 33.72 -24.25 16.11
CA LYS A 553 34.59 -23.09 16.39
C LYS A 553 33.79 -21.80 16.60
N GLU A 554 32.54 -21.75 16.13
CA GLU A 554 31.71 -20.55 16.16
C GLU A 554 30.81 -20.53 17.41
N PRO A 555 31.00 -19.56 18.33
CA PRO A 555 30.28 -19.55 19.61
C PRO A 555 28.75 -19.54 19.46
N LEU A 556 28.21 -18.79 18.49
CA LEU A 556 26.76 -18.66 18.31
C LEU A 556 26.09 -19.97 17.92
N LEU A 557 26.76 -20.84 17.14
CA LEU A 557 26.24 -22.15 16.79
C LEU A 557 26.15 -23.08 18.00
N ASN A 558 27.18 -23.03 18.86
CA ASN A 558 27.18 -23.77 20.13
C ASN A 558 26.07 -23.26 21.05
N PHE A 559 25.88 -21.94 21.12
CA PHE A 559 24.80 -21.33 21.89
C PHE A 559 23.43 -21.79 21.40
N CYS A 560 23.13 -21.73 20.09
CA CYS A 560 21.82 -22.12 19.56
C CYS A 560 21.46 -23.58 19.89
N GLN A 561 22.40 -24.52 19.71
CA GLN A 561 22.18 -25.93 20.08
C GLN A 561 21.84 -26.09 21.56
N LEU A 562 22.64 -25.47 22.45
CA LEU A 562 22.44 -25.51 23.88
C LEU A 562 21.15 -24.82 24.31
N ALA A 563 20.80 -23.70 23.67
CA ALA A 563 19.59 -22.94 23.97
C ALA A 563 18.33 -23.77 23.71
N VAL A 564 18.25 -24.44 22.55
CA VAL A 564 17.14 -25.34 22.21
C VAL A 564 17.04 -26.48 23.22
N LEU A 565 18.14 -27.16 23.53
CA LEU A 565 18.15 -28.28 24.49
C LEU A 565 17.83 -27.84 25.92
N THR A 566 18.17 -26.61 26.29
CA THR A 566 17.82 -26.05 27.61
C THR A 566 16.34 -25.72 27.67
N CYS A 567 15.77 -25.11 26.61
CA CYS A 567 14.33 -24.84 26.52
C CYS A 567 13.49 -26.13 26.46
N GLN A 568 13.96 -27.16 25.76
CA GLN A 568 13.30 -28.48 25.67
C GLN A 568 13.14 -29.15 27.04
N ARG A 569 14.09 -28.93 27.95
CA ARG A 569 14.09 -29.50 29.30
C ARG A 569 13.50 -28.56 30.35
N ALA A 570 13.00 -27.40 29.91
CA ALA A 570 12.42 -26.44 30.81
C ALA A 570 11.09 -26.96 31.36
N ASN A 571 10.84 -26.73 32.65
CA ASN A 571 9.56 -26.99 33.28
C ASN A 571 9.16 -25.78 34.12
N ARG A 572 9.21 -24.59 33.49
CA ARG A 572 8.96 -23.31 34.15
C ARG A 572 9.80 -23.15 35.42
N ASP A 573 9.16 -22.85 36.53
CA ASP A 573 9.74 -22.68 37.86
C ASP A 573 10.03 -24.01 38.58
N LYS A 574 9.53 -25.14 38.07
CA LYS A 574 9.68 -26.45 38.71
C LYS A 574 11.04 -27.11 38.51
N ASN A 575 11.81 -26.68 37.51
CA ASN A 575 13.15 -27.24 37.22
C ASN A 575 14.24 -26.19 37.43
N GLN A 576 14.61 -25.98 38.69
CA GLN A 576 15.57 -24.96 39.11
C GLN A 576 16.96 -25.16 38.49
N ALA A 577 17.43 -26.41 38.34
CA ALA A 577 18.73 -26.71 37.75
C ALA A 577 18.82 -26.26 36.27
N ILE A 578 17.76 -26.51 35.49
CA ILE A 578 17.70 -26.08 34.08
C ILE A 578 17.51 -24.56 33.96
N ARG A 579 16.78 -23.95 34.90
CA ARG A 579 16.63 -22.49 35.00
C ARG A 579 17.97 -21.79 35.26
N GLU A 580 18.77 -22.30 36.19
CA GLU A 580 20.13 -21.82 36.42
C GLU A 580 21.06 -22.07 35.23
N SER A 581 20.88 -23.20 34.53
CA SER A 581 21.63 -23.51 33.31
C SER A 581 21.34 -22.49 32.20
N TRP A 582 20.09 -22.05 32.04
CA TRP A 582 19.72 -20.98 31.10
C TRP A 582 20.40 -19.65 31.45
N VAL A 583 20.34 -19.23 32.72
CA VAL A 583 20.98 -17.99 33.19
C VAL A 583 22.49 -18.04 32.95
N ARG A 584 23.13 -19.16 33.27
CA ARG A 584 24.57 -19.37 33.03
C ARG A 584 24.89 -19.35 31.54
N LEU A 585 24.08 -20.00 30.71
CA LEU A 585 24.25 -20.04 29.26
C LEU A 585 24.19 -18.63 28.67
N CYS A 586 23.13 -17.87 28.95
CA CYS A 586 23.00 -16.49 28.49
C CYS A 586 24.15 -15.62 28.99
N GLY A 587 24.45 -15.64 30.29
CA GLY A 587 25.52 -14.83 30.89
C GLY A 587 26.89 -15.10 30.27
N THR A 588 27.25 -16.38 30.07
CA THR A 588 28.55 -16.79 29.52
C THR A 588 28.76 -16.33 28.08
N TYR A 589 27.70 -16.35 27.27
CA TYR A 589 27.80 -15.94 25.86
C TYR A 589 27.62 -14.43 25.68
N GLN A 590 26.83 -13.77 26.53
CA GLN A 590 26.67 -12.32 26.52
C GLN A 590 27.93 -11.60 27.03
N SER A 591 28.65 -12.16 28.00
CA SER A 591 29.89 -11.57 28.51
C SER A 591 31.02 -11.51 27.47
N LYS A 592 30.93 -12.33 26.41
CA LYS A 592 31.86 -12.32 25.27
C LYS A 592 31.58 -11.20 24.27
N GLY A 593 30.50 -10.44 24.44
CA GLY A 593 30.06 -9.40 23.51
C GLY A 593 29.41 -9.96 22.24
N GLY A 594 29.35 -9.14 21.19
CA GLY A 594 28.78 -9.51 19.89
C GLY A 594 27.25 -9.55 19.87
N ALA A 595 26.68 -10.33 18.95
CA ALA A 595 25.25 -10.31 18.63
C ALA A 595 24.33 -10.64 19.82
N LEU A 596 24.74 -11.53 20.72
CA LEU A 596 23.93 -11.89 21.91
C LEU A 596 23.88 -10.77 22.96
N ALA A 597 24.85 -9.85 22.95
CA ALA A 597 24.95 -8.74 23.89
C ALA A 597 24.23 -7.48 23.40
N THR A 598 23.68 -7.46 22.18
CA THR A 598 22.87 -6.33 21.70
C THR A 598 21.58 -6.19 22.50
N LYS A 599 20.98 -5.00 22.51
CA LYS A 599 19.78 -4.72 23.31
C LYS A 599 18.59 -5.54 22.81
N GLU A 600 18.49 -5.68 21.50
CA GLU A 600 17.41 -6.36 20.79
C GLU A 600 17.42 -7.86 21.09
N VAL A 601 18.58 -8.51 20.98
CA VAL A 601 18.70 -9.94 21.27
C VAL A 601 18.57 -10.22 22.77
N ARG A 602 19.03 -9.31 23.63
CA ARG A 602 18.77 -9.41 25.08
C ARG A 602 17.28 -9.40 25.42
N ALA A 603 16.49 -8.56 24.76
CA ALA A 603 15.04 -8.54 24.93
C ALA A 603 14.41 -9.88 24.53
N VAL A 604 14.79 -10.41 23.37
CA VAL A 604 14.34 -11.73 22.88
C VAL A 604 14.68 -12.85 23.88
N LEU A 605 15.91 -12.89 24.38
CA LEU A 605 16.33 -13.88 25.36
C LEU A 605 15.57 -13.76 26.68
N GLN A 606 15.18 -12.55 27.08
CA GLN A 606 14.35 -12.31 28.26
C GLN A 606 12.91 -12.80 28.07
N GLU A 607 12.35 -12.64 26.87
CA GLU A 607 11.04 -13.22 26.53
C GLU A 607 11.08 -14.75 26.62
N ILE A 608 12.13 -15.38 26.07
CA ILE A 608 12.35 -16.83 26.17
C ILE A 608 12.53 -17.25 27.64
N ALA A 609 13.32 -16.49 28.43
CA ALA A 609 13.52 -16.72 29.86
C ALA A 609 12.18 -16.73 30.62
N THR A 610 11.30 -15.81 30.26
CA THR A 610 9.96 -15.64 30.83
C THR A 610 9.04 -16.80 30.42
N LEU A 611 9.08 -17.20 29.14
CA LEU A 611 8.19 -18.18 28.54
C LEU A 611 8.43 -19.60 29.08
N TYR A 612 9.69 -20.05 29.06
CA TYR A 612 10.07 -21.43 29.38
C TYR A 612 10.47 -21.64 30.84
N PHE A 613 11.04 -20.63 31.50
CA PHE A 613 11.65 -20.78 32.83
C PHE A 613 11.01 -19.91 33.92
N ALA A 614 9.94 -19.17 33.58
CA ALA A 614 9.27 -18.25 34.49
C ALA A 614 10.20 -17.23 35.17
N ILE A 615 11.31 -16.87 34.52
CA ILE A 615 12.22 -15.82 35.01
C ILE A 615 11.59 -14.47 34.64
N PRO A 616 11.19 -13.63 35.62
CA PRO A 616 10.63 -12.32 35.30
C PRO A 616 11.70 -11.40 34.70
N PRO A 617 11.30 -10.40 33.87
CA PRO A 617 12.22 -9.37 33.44
C PRO A 617 12.82 -8.65 34.65
N PRO A 618 14.10 -8.23 34.58
CA PRO A 618 14.68 -7.40 35.62
C PRO A 618 13.79 -6.17 35.80
N ARG A 619 13.46 -5.82 37.04
CA ARG A 619 12.66 -4.63 37.35
C ARG A 619 13.35 -3.43 36.69
N THR A 620 12.73 -2.89 35.65
CA THR A 620 13.20 -1.69 34.99
C THR A 620 13.19 -0.57 36.01
N GLN A 621 14.29 0.19 36.09
CA GLN A 621 14.18 1.55 36.61
C GLN A 621 13.07 2.24 35.81
N PRO A 622 12.15 2.98 36.45
CA PRO A 622 11.09 3.66 35.73
C PRO A 622 11.71 4.62 34.71
N ASP A 623 11.20 4.59 33.47
CA ASP A 623 11.59 5.51 32.38
C ASP A 623 11.43 7.00 32.76
N ASN A 624 10.79 7.28 33.90
CA ASN A 624 10.70 8.59 34.52
C ASN A 624 11.07 8.52 36.01
N PRO A 625 12.34 8.74 36.39
CA PRO A 625 12.76 8.75 37.79
C PRO A 625 12.07 9.85 38.61
N PHE A 626 11.71 10.97 37.96
CA PHE A 626 11.01 12.08 38.60
C PHE A 626 9.54 11.75 38.89
N GLY A 627 8.84 11.10 37.95
CA GLY A 627 7.46 10.64 38.13
C GLY A 627 7.31 9.58 39.23
N ALA A 628 8.28 8.67 39.34
CA ALA A 628 8.32 7.69 40.42
C ALA A 628 8.59 8.35 41.79
N MET A 629 9.46 9.36 41.85
CA MET A 629 9.66 10.17 43.06
C MET A 629 8.40 10.93 43.46
N LEU A 630 7.70 11.55 42.51
CA LEU A 630 6.46 12.29 42.77
C LEU A 630 5.32 11.38 43.26
N SER A 631 5.18 10.18 42.68
CA SER A 631 4.16 9.21 43.09
C SER A 631 4.42 8.65 44.49
N THR A 632 5.70 8.44 44.83
CA THR A 632 6.13 7.98 46.16
C THR A 632 5.99 9.09 47.22
N MET A 633 6.20 10.35 46.82
CA MET A 633 6.06 11.52 47.69
C MET A 633 4.59 11.95 47.90
N MET A 634 3.70 11.70 46.93
CA MET A 634 2.26 12.01 47.04
C MET A 634 1.39 10.82 47.47
N GLY A 635 1.98 9.70 47.91
CA GLY A 635 1.23 8.56 48.47
C GLY A 635 0.30 7.84 47.47
N GLY A 636 0.50 8.04 46.17
CA GLY A 636 -0.30 7.41 45.11
C GLY A 636 0.21 6.01 44.81
N GLY A 637 -0.62 4.99 45.11
CA GLY A 637 -0.37 3.61 44.70
C GLY A 637 -0.22 3.48 43.17
N PRO A 638 0.48 2.44 42.68
CA PRO A 638 0.90 2.36 41.29
C PRO A 638 -0.30 2.32 40.32
N PRO A 639 -0.28 3.08 39.22
CA PRO A 639 -1.33 3.05 38.22
C PRO A 639 -1.33 1.68 37.52
N GLY A 640 -2.45 0.98 37.62
CA GLY A 640 -2.71 -0.29 36.94
C GLY A 640 -2.85 -0.09 35.43
N GLY A 641 -1.73 0.00 34.72
CA GLY A 641 -1.70 -0.19 33.27
C GLY A 641 -1.88 -1.67 32.96
N GLY A 642 -2.98 -2.03 32.29
CA GLY A 642 -3.23 -3.40 31.84
C GLY A 642 -2.07 -3.92 31.00
N ALA A 643 -1.38 -4.95 31.51
CA ALA A 643 -0.34 -5.63 30.77
C ALA A 643 -0.94 -6.35 29.55
N PRO A 644 -0.25 -6.39 28.41
CA PRO A 644 -0.68 -7.20 27.27
C PRO A 644 -0.80 -8.68 27.69
N THR A 645 -1.82 -9.36 27.18
CA THR A 645 -2.13 -10.75 27.51
C THR A 645 -0.89 -11.65 27.33
N ARG A 646 -0.36 -12.16 28.44
CA ARG A 646 0.88 -12.94 28.48
C ARG A 646 0.67 -14.30 27.80
N ARG A 647 1.46 -14.62 26.76
CA ARG A 647 1.47 -16.00 26.21
C ARG A 647 1.96 -16.97 27.30
N LEU A 648 1.09 -17.89 27.68
CA LEU A 648 1.41 -19.02 28.55
C LEU A 648 1.44 -20.27 27.68
N LEU A 649 2.48 -21.09 27.83
CA LEU A 649 2.48 -22.43 27.25
C LEU A 649 1.38 -23.24 27.97
N SER A 650 0.38 -23.71 27.22
CA SER A 650 -0.61 -24.65 27.77
C SER A 650 0.12 -25.91 28.25
N PRO A 651 -0.27 -26.49 29.41
CA PRO A 651 0.28 -27.77 29.84
C PRO A 651 0.00 -28.82 28.76
N ALA A 652 0.95 -29.74 28.56
CA ALA A 652 0.79 -30.84 27.62
C ALA A 652 -0.48 -31.63 27.97
N GLY A 653 -1.51 -31.50 27.13
CA GLY A 653 -2.70 -32.36 27.19
C GLY A 653 -2.37 -33.78 26.73
N PRO A 654 -3.22 -34.77 27.05
CA PRO A 654 -3.03 -36.13 26.57
C PRO A 654 -3.05 -36.13 25.03
N SER A 655 -2.03 -36.79 24.47
CA SER A 655 -1.73 -36.91 23.03
C SER A 655 -2.95 -37.06 22.14
N THR A 656 -3.23 -36.06 21.30
CA THR A 656 -3.98 -36.22 20.06
C THR A 656 -3.06 -36.85 19.00
N PRO A 657 -3.44 -37.96 18.37
CA PRO A 657 -2.61 -38.65 17.39
C PRO A 657 -2.56 -37.82 16.10
N GLY A 658 -1.36 -37.47 15.64
CA GLY A 658 -1.18 -36.78 14.36
C GLY A 658 0.04 -35.87 14.21
N LEU A 659 0.96 -35.83 15.17
CA LEU A 659 2.21 -35.07 15.06
C LEU A 659 3.38 -35.86 15.66
N ASP A 660 3.81 -36.88 14.93
CA ASP A 660 5.11 -37.56 15.09
C ASP A 660 6.11 -37.05 14.04
#